data_AF-A0A182JQB3-F1
#
_entry.id   AF-A0A182JQB3-F1
#
_cell.length_a   1.000
_cell.length_b   1.000
_cell.length_c   1.000
_cell.angle_alpha   90.00
_cell.angle_beta   90.00
_cell.angle_gamma   90.00
#
_symmetry.space_group_name_H-M   'P 1'
#
loop_
_entity.id
_entity.type
_entity.pdbx_description
1 polymer ?
#
loop_
_entity_poly.entity_id
_entity_poly.type
_entity_poly.pdbx_seq_one_letter_code
_entity_poly.pdbx_strand_id
1 'polypeptide(L)'
;MHFPIVLMLMVCVGARFSSADIVVKATTTRCYSPAFLMYESMMNKFLEGYQTLTTIIGDDMVDNAIIEAIKCHRVNKLQASYKLYTVDTYFQSVERDRNNPTYGYNLNPYPLWEAFHCEANVSMIMEQVLPAIAFRNPVARIVLLVRGIAKYDMLQFFRSAWIRFKMLDILILSRIDYQTLLVCLFNPYLTERDEMLDERNMHCHQLRTMEDVLLFNEEAQQFTYERINNLHLYQLKVAITDVDLMSKAVFFHNGTIRRYQYLDGEMVEIFRERMNFTIQYIQLNYQESVGFISSNGSIGGSLQMLEENTIDLAANSRSIMQHPMRNLQYVHFLCPIRLVFVVPFNYFHDRYKMVFFHAFSLQMYSTNIAMAVLLPALLLVLMRRDFSARAYAKESFRILAIVFACSVALPRNTRHRLVLMGLMFYSIVAYSAWQGITIVQLNQDDEKLRNIQTLEELVETDLNLKAIVTFGNAIRGKVWNGSDVRGRIAARLDVQWTPSNISIIPEVADSRTSAVPIIEYFVEVVRSRYFDLERKRSKVYFIRESFIEYLTAMALPKNSPLFPTIRRLTMNCLENGVVNFQLSLIRHKGVLLQIAQNRNRTLRDEPPARRVNLFNMRIVFFVYIVMNAICYNMLSMDCTNKRQSRVAVAMVVYISLFLDNMLLTVIVPILPDYLVQFHANVPASVIYKNFSLHYVPKLIGAVSDGMVIVQPTNPPTDRTIEQENGSIGILLGVKALVQLVANPLVGSGTVRFGYCIPITFGTFNLLLASLIFGFGTSYTSLFVARAIHGLGSACIGVCGMSLVAQLYTEPDRRSKVMGTVLGAMAVGVLVGYPFGGIAYEIAGKAAPFHVLAVLCGANLVLQYFQLDLSSYRYINLLPRDSSSTNTTRSGMRRATWWPLLSNPLILVVVGGIWISTSAMAILEPCLPIWMISQLHPKKWQLGTVFIPDSIGYWLGTNFFGSVAYRFGQIRVSIVALLLVGSSCILIPSANTVAGLLLPHLGLGLGIGVVDAALVPLLATLVDAQLGGTAHLEQDGELSPEASGGEHGYGAVYAIQQIAVSVAYSLAPIVGGELVPVIGFATILRTLGVLNILYVAVLACSSFRSCGGTTLLAGSCTKQTALPLASSEPTSYRRFYNSVE
;
A
#
# COMPACT_ATOMS: atom_id res chain seq x y z
N MET A 1 54.54 16.38 11.18
CA MET A 1 55.73 16.59 12.04
C MET A 1 55.86 18.09 12.29
N HIS A 2 56.35 18.45 13.48
CA HIS A 2 56.32 19.78 14.14
C HIS A 2 55.05 20.08 14.94
N PHE A 3 55.01 19.60 16.19
CA PHE A 3 54.49 20.34 17.35
C PHE A 3 54.79 19.63 18.70
N PRO A 4 56.06 19.54 19.14
CA PRO A 4 56.29 19.39 20.59
C PRO A 4 57.39 20.33 21.13
N ILE A 5 57.40 21.60 20.71
CA ILE A 5 58.36 22.61 21.25
C ILE A 5 57.65 23.66 22.13
N VAL A 6 56.32 23.74 22.13
CA VAL A 6 55.59 24.80 22.86
C VAL A 6 55.16 24.38 24.28
N LEU A 7 55.21 23.09 24.63
CA LEU A 7 54.75 22.61 25.96
C LEU A 7 55.79 22.81 27.09
N MET A 8 57.05 23.06 26.77
CA MET A 8 58.12 23.22 27.78
C MET A 8 58.30 24.66 28.29
N LEU A 9 57.67 25.66 27.64
CA LEU A 9 57.88 27.09 27.93
C LEU A 9 56.76 27.74 28.77
N MET A 10 55.65 27.05 29.04
CA MET A 10 54.52 27.58 29.83
C MET A 10 54.50 27.12 31.30
N VAL A 11 55.53 26.41 31.76
CA VAL A 11 55.66 25.98 33.18
C VAL A 11 56.43 26.99 34.03
N CYS A 12 57.07 28.01 33.44
CA CYS A 12 58.02 28.87 34.16
C CYS A 12 57.59 30.33 34.39
N VAL A 13 56.43 30.80 33.92
CA VAL A 13 56.03 32.21 34.16
C VAL A 13 54.52 32.32 34.37
N GLY A 14 54.09 32.43 35.62
CA GLY A 14 52.69 32.73 35.93
C GLY A 14 52.31 32.60 37.41
N ALA A 15 52.51 33.69 38.15
CA ALA A 15 51.98 33.96 39.49
C ALA A 15 52.58 33.16 40.67
N ARG A 16 53.68 33.69 41.21
CA ARG A 16 53.86 33.78 42.66
C ARG A 16 52.59 34.43 43.24
N PHE A 17 51.65 33.64 43.75
CA PHE A 17 50.70 34.17 44.73
C PHE A 17 51.48 34.35 46.02
N SER A 18 51.64 35.61 46.41
CA SER A 18 52.05 36.00 47.76
C SER A 18 51.09 35.37 48.76
N SER A 19 51.46 34.22 49.32
CA SER A 19 51.01 33.85 50.65
C SER A 19 51.83 34.72 51.60
N ALA A 20 51.22 35.78 52.12
CA ALA A 20 51.75 36.42 53.31
C ALA A 20 51.76 35.34 54.40
N ASP A 21 52.94 34.91 54.83
CA ASP A 21 53.07 34.04 56.00
C ASP A 21 52.54 34.81 57.20
N ILE A 22 51.30 34.50 57.61
CA ILE A 22 50.72 35.03 58.85
C ILE A 22 51.43 34.32 60.01
N VAL A 23 52.49 34.93 60.52
CA VAL A 23 53.21 34.45 61.71
C VAL A 23 52.42 34.86 62.94
N VAL A 24 51.53 33.98 63.42
CA VAL A 24 50.79 34.21 64.66
C VAL A 24 51.67 33.91 65.89
N LYS A 25 52.09 34.99 66.56
CA LYS A 25 52.74 34.92 67.89
C LYS A 25 51.69 34.57 68.94
N ALA A 26 51.68 33.33 69.43
CA ALA A 26 50.87 32.95 70.61
C ALA A 26 51.81 32.58 71.75
N THR A 27 51.51 33.07 72.96
CA THR A 27 52.42 33.09 74.11
C THR A 27 52.18 31.96 75.14
N THR A 28 51.06 31.23 75.08
CA THR A 28 50.85 30.04 75.93
C THR A 28 50.04 28.95 75.22
N THR A 29 50.50 27.69 75.20
CA THR A 29 49.77 26.55 74.62
C THR A 29 49.15 25.69 75.73
N ARG A 30 47.81 25.59 75.79
CA ARG A 30 47.08 24.74 76.77
C ARG A 30 46.39 23.53 76.12
N CYS A 31 47.19 22.58 75.64
CA CYS A 31 46.73 21.40 74.88
C CYS A 31 45.84 20.42 75.64
N TYR A 32 45.81 20.48 76.97
CA TYR A 32 45.07 19.55 77.83
C TYR A 32 43.85 20.17 78.52
N SER A 33 43.44 21.39 78.13
CA SER A 33 42.25 21.97 78.74
C SER A 33 40.98 21.21 78.30
N PRO A 34 40.05 20.88 79.22
CA PRO A 34 38.84 20.13 78.88
C PRO A 34 38.00 20.81 77.79
N ALA A 35 37.88 22.14 77.81
CA ALA A 35 37.17 22.91 76.79
C ALA A 35 37.80 22.81 75.40
N PHE A 36 39.13 22.74 75.33
CA PHE A 36 39.84 22.56 74.07
C PHE A 36 39.61 21.16 73.47
N LEU A 37 39.67 20.10 74.29
CA LEU A 37 39.43 18.72 73.84
C LEU A 37 37.98 18.50 73.38
N MET A 38 37.00 19.10 74.09
CA MET A 38 35.59 19.06 73.68
C MET A 38 35.37 19.76 72.33
N TYR A 39 35.96 20.94 72.15
CA TYR A 39 35.92 21.71 70.91
C TYR A 39 36.56 20.94 69.75
N GLU A 40 37.75 20.38 69.94
CA GLU A 40 38.48 19.59 68.93
C GLU A 40 37.66 18.39 68.46
N SER A 41 37.08 17.62 69.40
CA SER A 41 36.33 16.42 69.04
C SER A 41 35.05 16.73 68.27
N MET A 42 34.35 17.80 68.64
CA MET A 42 33.16 18.23 67.92
C MET A 42 33.51 18.75 66.53
N MET A 43 34.58 19.56 66.41
CA MET A 43 35.04 20.08 65.12
C MET A 43 35.47 18.96 64.18
N ASN A 44 36.22 17.97 64.67
CA ASN A 44 36.63 16.80 63.90
C ASN A 44 35.43 16.00 63.37
N LYS A 45 34.36 15.86 64.18
CA LYS A 45 33.17 15.10 63.77
C LYS A 45 32.25 15.89 62.85
N PHE A 46 32.07 17.19 63.10
CA PHE A 46 31.24 18.07 62.28
C PHE A 46 31.87 18.38 60.91
N LEU A 47 33.21 18.38 60.81
CA LEU A 47 33.94 18.59 59.55
C LEU A 47 34.40 17.29 58.88
N GLU A 48 33.90 16.14 59.32
CA GLU A 48 34.22 14.84 58.72
C GLU A 48 33.84 14.83 57.23
N GLY A 49 34.80 14.49 56.36
CA GLY A 49 34.62 14.43 54.89
C GLY A 49 34.93 15.71 54.11
N TYR A 50 35.33 16.81 54.77
CA TYR A 50 35.69 18.07 54.12
C TYR A 50 37.16 18.08 53.69
N GLN A 51 37.42 18.66 52.51
CA GLN A 51 38.75 18.66 51.89
C GLN A 51 39.49 19.99 52.08
N THR A 52 38.77 21.07 52.37
CA THR A 52 39.38 22.40 52.56
C THR A 52 38.74 23.12 53.73
N LEU A 53 39.56 23.60 54.65
CA LEU A 53 39.13 24.39 55.80
C LEU A 53 39.76 25.77 55.72
N THR A 54 38.92 26.81 55.64
CA THR A 54 39.36 28.19 55.66
C THR A 54 39.03 28.82 57.01
N THR A 55 40.05 29.21 57.76
CA THR A 55 39.91 29.87 59.06
C THR A 55 40.06 31.39 58.92
N ILE A 56 39.09 32.13 59.44
CA ILE A 56 39.04 33.60 59.43
C ILE A 56 39.09 34.11 60.87
N ILE A 57 40.10 34.92 61.19
CA ILE A 57 40.37 35.41 62.56
C ILE A 57 40.19 36.92 62.62
N GLY A 58 39.51 37.41 63.66
CA GLY A 58 39.21 38.84 63.87
C GLY A 58 40.34 39.68 64.42
N ASP A 59 41.22 39.14 65.27
CA ASP A 59 42.32 39.87 65.92
C ASP A 59 43.58 38.99 66.06
N ASP A 60 44.75 39.55 65.75
CA ASP A 60 46.05 38.85 65.75
C ASP A 60 46.58 38.58 67.18
N MET A 61 45.98 39.22 68.20
CA MET A 61 46.50 39.28 69.58
C MET A 61 45.80 38.36 70.59
N VAL A 62 44.87 37.49 70.15
CA VAL A 62 44.03 36.69 71.05
C VAL A 62 44.37 35.19 70.97
N ASP A 63 44.37 34.50 72.13
CA ASP A 63 44.49 33.03 72.22
C ASP A 63 43.40 32.34 71.38
N ASN A 64 43.79 31.89 70.18
CA ASN A 64 42.89 31.32 69.17
C ASN A 64 42.87 29.80 69.26
N ALA A 65 41.68 29.21 69.41
CA ALA A 65 41.52 27.78 69.68
C ALA A 65 42.10 26.89 68.56
N ILE A 66 42.00 27.28 67.30
CA ILE A 66 42.56 26.49 66.17
C ILE A 66 44.08 26.64 66.07
N ILE A 67 44.62 27.82 66.39
CA ILE A 67 46.07 28.05 66.37
C ILE A 67 46.73 27.29 67.52
N GLU A 68 46.08 27.25 68.68
CA GLU A 68 46.46 26.35 69.77
C GLU A 68 46.35 24.88 69.33
N ALA A 69 45.29 24.47 68.62
CA ALA A 69 45.16 23.11 68.11
C ALA A 69 46.28 22.69 67.16
N ILE A 70 46.65 23.56 66.23
CA ILE A 70 47.76 23.35 65.29
C ILE A 70 49.09 23.25 66.03
N LYS A 71 49.30 24.04 67.09
CA LYS A 71 50.51 23.98 67.93
C LYS A 71 50.54 22.74 68.84
N CYS A 72 49.38 22.24 69.24
CA CYS A 72 49.22 21.08 70.12
C CYS A 72 49.31 19.73 69.39
N HIS A 73 49.04 19.69 68.08
CA HIS A 73 49.09 18.48 67.27
C HIS A 73 50.33 18.45 66.34
N ARG A 74 51.18 17.41 66.45
CA ARG A 74 52.01 16.97 65.31
C ARG A 74 51.06 16.33 64.29
N VAL A 75 50.68 17.12 63.29
CA VAL A 75 49.65 16.87 62.25
C VAL A 75 49.73 15.46 61.65
N ASN A 76 48.64 14.68 61.77
CA ASN A 76 48.35 13.54 60.89
C ASN A 76 46.84 13.25 60.69
N LYS A 77 45.90 14.03 61.26
CA LYS A 77 44.45 13.75 61.16
C LYS A 77 43.55 14.87 60.62
N LEU A 78 44.05 16.09 60.40
CA LEU A 78 43.34 17.10 59.60
C LEU A 78 43.78 16.96 58.14
N GLN A 79 43.10 16.09 57.38
CA GLN A 79 43.39 15.81 55.96
C GLN A 79 43.03 16.97 55.00
N ALA A 80 42.42 18.04 55.50
CA ALA A 80 41.97 19.17 54.69
C ALA A 80 43.10 20.19 54.42
N SER A 81 43.15 20.76 53.21
CA SER A 81 44.05 21.89 52.94
C SER A 81 43.63 23.09 53.80
N TYR A 82 44.51 23.56 54.66
CA TYR A 82 44.24 24.63 55.60
C TYR A 82 44.60 26.00 55.01
N LYS A 83 43.68 26.96 55.07
CA LYS A 83 43.93 28.36 54.69
C LYS A 83 43.60 29.28 55.87
N LEU A 84 44.51 30.19 56.18
CA LEU A 84 44.34 31.16 57.26
C LEU A 84 44.21 32.58 56.69
N TYR A 85 43.20 33.31 57.13
CA TYR A 85 42.99 34.72 56.80
C TYR A 85 42.64 35.52 58.05
N THR A 86 42.99 36.80 58.04
CA THR A 86 42.36 37.80 58.90
C THR A 86 41.04 38.26 58.27
N VAL A 87 40.11 38.81 59.05
CA VAL A 87 38.83 39.33 58.52
C VAL A 87 39.06 40.32 57.37
N ASP A 88 39.99 41.28 57.54
CA ASP A 88 40.28 42.29 56.51
C ASP A 88 40.87 41.69 55.23
N THR A 89 41.82 40.76 55.35
CA THR A 89 42.46 40.14 54.19
C THR A 89 41.50 39.23 53.42
N TYR A 90 40.62 38.51 54.13
CA TYR A 90 39.57 37.72 53.51
C TYR A 90 38.55 38.62 52.80
N PHE A 91 38.09 39.68 53.46
CA PHE A 91 37.13 40.62 52.89
C PHE A 91 37.66 41.28 51.61
N GLN A 92 38.91 41.78 51.62
CA GLN A 92 39.55 42.35 50.43
C GLN A 92 39.74 41.32 49.30
N SER A 93 40.05 40.07 49.65
CA SER A 93 40.15 38.98 48.70
C SER A 93 38.82 38.72 47.99
N VAL A 94 37.72 38.75 48.74
CA VAL A 94 36.36 38.54 48.22
C VAL A 94 35.89 39.73 47.38
N GLU A 95 36.24 40.95 47.77
CA GLU A 95 35.86 42.14 47.00
C GLU A 95 36.58 42.19 45.64
N ARG A 96 37.81 41.64 45.56
CA ARG A 96 38.50 41.43 44.28
C ARG A 96 37.75 40.43 43.39
N ASP A 97 37.24 39.34 43.96
CA ASP A 97 36.43 38.36 43.23
C ASP A 97 35.08 38.96 42.80
N ARG A 98 34.45 39.79 43.65
CA ARG A 98 33.20 40.48 43.36
C ARG A 98 33.30 41.44 42.18
N ASN A 99 34.43 42.12 42.06
CA ASN A 99 34.73 43.02 40.95
C ASN A 99 35.12 42.29 39.65
N ASN A 100 35.34 40.97 39.68
CA ASN A 100 35.62 40.19 38.48
C ASN A 100 34.31 39.81 37.76
N PRO A 101 34.06 40.30 36.53
CA PRO A 101 32.81 40.07 35.82
C PRO A 101 32.61 38.60 35.39
N THR A 102 33.62 37.74 35.50
CA THR A 102 33.52 36.31 35.15
C THR A 102 33.31 35.40 36.37
N TYR A 103 33.42 35.94 37.59
CA TYR A 103 33.28 35.16 38.82
C TYR A 103 31.83 34.73 39.04
N GLY A 104 31.62 33.45 39.38
CA GLY A 104 30.30 32.88 39.65
C GLY A 104 29.54 32.33 38.43
N TYR A 105 29.93 32.67 37.19
CA TYR A 105 29.28 32.21 35.95
C TYR A 105 29.56 30.74 35.57
N ASN A 106 30.11 29.96 36.50
CA ASN A 106 30.43 28.56 36.26
C ASN A 106 29.22 27.66 36.56
N LEU A 107 28.99 26.69 35.67
CA LEU A 107 28.02 25.59 35.80
C LEU A 107 28.28 24.70 37.02
N ASN A 108 29.52 24.65 37.49
CA ASN A 108 29.86 23.79 38.62
C ASN A 108 29.15 24.27 39.89
N PRO A 109 28.48 23.36 40.63
CA PRO A 109 27.91 23.69 41.93
C PRO A 109 29.02 24.19 42.86
N TYR A 110 28.62 24.96 43.87
CA TYR A 110 29.54 25.31 44.94
C TYR A 110 30.15 24.03 45.56
N PRO A 111 31.44 24.05 45.91
CA PRO A 111 32.09 22.88 46.48
C PRO A 111 31.47 22.56 47.85
N LEU A 112 30.82 21.40 47.96
CA LEU A 112 30.24 20.89 49.20
C LEU A 112 31.29 20.39 50.20
N TRP A 113 32.55 20.32 49.80
CA TRP A 113 33.69 19.88 50.61
C TRP A 113 34.49 21.04 51.20
N GLU A 114 34.01 22.27 51.03
CA GLU A 114 34.59 23.48 51.60
C GLU A 114 33.90 23.83 52.93
N ALA A 115 34.71 24.09 53.96
CA ALA A 115 34.24 24.53 55.26
C ALA A 115 34.96 25.81 55.69
N PHE A 116 34.25 26.62 56.47
CA PHE A 116 34.75 27.85 57.06
C PHE A 116 34.71 27.76 58.59
N HIS A 117 35.76 28.24 59.22
CA HIS A 117 35.79 28.51 60.64
C HIS A 117 36.01 30.00 60.86
N CYS A 118 35.23 30.63 61.73
CA CYS A 118 35.44 32.04 62.06
C CYS A 118 35.41 32.29 63.56
N GLU A 119 36.42 33.04 64.03
CA GLU A 119 36.53 33.54 65.40
C GLU A 119 36.67 35.07 65.34
N ALA A 120 35.58 35.78 65.62
CA ALA A 120 35.52 37.25 65.62
C ALA A 120 34.32 37.75 66.43
N ASN A 121 34.24 39.07 66.63
CA ASN A 121 33.07 39.71 67.25
C ASN A 121 31.82 39.56 66.37
N VAL A 122 30.65 39.42 66.99
CA VAL A 122 29.35 39.21 66.31
C VAL A 122 29.08 40.27 65.23
N SER A 123 29.38 41.54 65.52
CA SER A 123 29.20 42.65 64.58
C SER A 123 30.06 42.49 63.32
N MET A 124 31.35 42.18 63.48
CA MET A 124 32.26 41.93 62.36
C MET A 124 31.84 40.71 61.54
N ILE A 125 31.41 39.64 62.21
CA ILE A 125 30.93 38.44 61.52
C ILE A 125 29.70 38.79 60.67
N MET A 126 28.72 39.50 61.24
CA MET A 126 27.48 39.82 60.55
C MET A 126 27.66 40.78 59.37
N GLU A 127 28.50 41.81 59.52
CA GLU A 127 28.65 42.87 58.51
C GLU A 127 29.67 42.56 57.41
N GLN A 128 30.76 41.84 57.73
CA GLN A 128 31.87 41.64 56.80
C GLN A 128 32.07 40.18 56.41
N VAL A 129 32.12 39.26 57.39
CA VAL A 129 32.49 37.86 57.12
C VAL A 129 31.33 37.09 56.48
N LEU A 130 30.14 37.17 57.05
CA LEU A 130 28.96 36.42 56.61
C LEU A 130 28.56 36.75 55.16
N PRO A 131 28.50 38.04 54.73
CA PRO A 131 28.23 38.37 53.33
C PRO A 131 29.36 37.93 52.38
N ALA A 132 30.60 37.93 52.87
CA ALA A 132 31.76 37.53 52.08
C ALA A 132 31.80 36.02 51.83
N ILE A 133 31.50 35.20 52.85
CA ILE A 133 31.34 33.75 52.70
C ILE A 133 30.15 33.46 51.80
N ALA A 134 29.00 34.11 52.02
CA ALA A 134 27.80 33.91 51.21
C ALA A 134 28.03 34.18 49.71
N PHE A 135 28.85 35.17 49.37
CA PHE A 135 29.21 35.46 47.99
C PHE A 135 30.07 34.36 47.35
N ARG A 136 31.05 33.81 48.09
CA ARG A 136 31.95 32.76 47.57
C ARG A 136 31.32 31.38 47.55
N ASN A 137 30.71 30.98 48.66
CA ASN A 137 30.11 29.66 48.83
C ASN A 137 29.00 29.70 49.92
N PRO A 138 27.74 29.94 49.54
CA PRO A 138 26.60 30.03 50.47
C PRO A 138 26.14 28.68 51.04
N VAL A 139 26.65 27.56 50.53
CA VAL A 139 26.29 26.20 51.00
C VAL A 139 27.42 25.52 51.76
N ALA A 140 28.52 26.24 52.02
CA ALA A 140 29.63 25.72 52.82
C ALA A 140 29.20 25.51 54.28
N ARG A 141 29.82 24.54 54.94
CA ARG A 141 29.70 24.39 56.40
C ARG A 141 30.46 25.50 57.10
N ILE A 142 29.82 26.17 58.05
CA ILE A 142 30.40 27.27 58.80
C ILE A 142 30.37 26.95 60.29
N VAL A 143 31.52 27.05 60.94
CA VAL A 143 31.66 26.96 62.39
C VAL A 143 32.05 28.32 62.93
N LEU A 144 31.21 28.90 63.78
CA LEU A 144 31.39 30.22 64.35
C LEU A 144 31.68 30.09 65.84
N LEU A 145 32.86 30.55 66.26
CA LEU A 145 33.22 30.65 67.67
C LEU A 145 33.06 32.10 68.13
N VAL A 146 32.11 32.32 69.02
CA VAL A 146 31.72 33.64 69.51
C VAL A 146 31.78 33.66 71.04
N ARG A 147 32.29 34.74 71.63
CA ARG A 147 32.35 34.88 73.10
C ARG A 147 31.06 35.52 73.62
N GLY A 148 30.37 34.86 74.55
CA GLY A 148 29.28 35.44 75.33
C GLY A 148 28.01 35.86 74.56
N ILE A 149 27.72 35.24 73.40
CA ILE A 149 26.47 35.53 72.66
C ILE A 149 25.28 34.83 73.32
N ALA A 150 24.18 35.57 73.55
CA ALA A 150 22.95 35.04 74.13
C ALA A 150 22.13 34.26 73.08
N LYS A 151 21.25 33.35 73.54
CA LYS A 151 20.40 32.53 72.65
C LYS A 151 19.55 33.37 71.69
N TYR A 152 19.00 34.50 72.16
CA TYR A 152 18.19 35.40 71.33
C TYR A 152 19.02 36.02 70.18
N ASP A 153 20.24 36.46 70.48
CA ASP A 153 21.15 37.03 69.47
C ASP A 153 21.60 35.95 68.46
N MET A 154 21.79 34.70 68.91
CA MET A 154 22.05 33.57 68.01
C MET A 154 20.87 33.32 67.07
N LEU A 155 19.63 33.37 67.57
CA LEU A 155 18.43 33.21 66.75
C LEU A 155 18.30 34.31 65.70
N GLN A 156 18.53 35.57 66.10
CA GLN A 156 18.57 36.70 65.17
C GLN A 156 19.69 36.54 64.14
N PHE A 157 20.84 35.99 64.55
CA PHE A 157 21.94 35.67 63.65
C PHE A 157 21.53 34.65 62.59
N PHE A 158 21.00 33.49 63.01
CA PHE A 158 20.52 32.44 62.11
C PHE A 158 19.44 32.95 61.17
N ARG A 159 18.50 33.76 61.67
CA ARG A 159 17.47 34.39 60.84
C ARG A 159 18.07 35.29 59.76
N SER A 160 19.03 36.14 60.11
CA SER A 160 19.71 37.02 59.15
C SER A 160 20.46 36.21 58.10
N ALA A 161 21.20 35.17 58.52
CA ALA A 161 21.93 34.26 57.65
C ALA A 161 20.99 33.54 56.65
N TRP A 162 19.83 33.08 57.12
CA TRP A 162 18.86 32.37 56.28
C TRP A 162 18.09 33.32 55.33
N ILE A 163 17.55 34.42 55.84
CA ILE A 163 16.70 35.33 55.04
C ILE A 163 17.53 36.10 54.01
N ARG A 164 18.68 36.65 54.41
CA ARG A 164 19.50 37.50 53.54
C ARG A 164 20.44 36.70 52.63
N PHE A 165 21.00 35.61 53.14
CA PHE A 165 22.10 34.89 52.47
C PHE A 165 21.79 33.43 52.14
N LYS A 166 20.63 32.89 52.56
CA LYS A 166 20.20 31.50 52.33
C LYS A 166 21.19 30.45 52.86
N MET A 167 21.93 30.78 53.91
CA MET A 167 22.90 29.87 54.52
C MET A 167 22.24 29.06 55.63
N LEU A 168 22.42 27.74 55.58
CA LEU A 168 21.75 26.79 56.48
C LEU A 168 22.72 26.02 57.39
N ASP A 169 23.93 25.73 56.90
CA ASP A 169 24.90 24.86 57.57
C ASP A 169 25.84 25.65 58.48
N ILE A 170 25.25 26.33 59.48
CA ILE A 170 25.97 27.15 60.46
C ILE A 170 25.88 26.49 61.84
N LEU A 171 27.03 26.27 62.48
CA LEU A 171 27.17 25.84 63.86
C LEU A 171 27.71 27.01 64.69
N ILE A 172 26.91 27.51 65.64
CA ILE A 172 27.35 28.58 66.54
C ILE A 172 27.81 27.99 67.86
N LEU A 173 29.01 28.37 68.27
CA LEU A 173 29.66 27.97 69.51
C LEU A 173 29.82 29.22 70.38
N SER A 174 29.04 29.30 71.44
CA SER A 174 29.12 30.37 72.43
C SER A 174 29.86 29.89 73.66
N ARG A 175 31.01 30.50 73.94
CA ARG A 175 31.75 30.23 75.19
C ARG A 175 31.09 31.00 76.33
N ILE A 176 30.50 30.27 77.29
CA ILE A 176 29.86 30.84 78.48
C ILE A 176 30.92 31.07 79.56
N ASP A 177 31.63 30.01 79.97
CA ASP A 177 32.74 30.06 80.93
C ASP A 177 33.97 29.28 80.41
N TYR A 178 35.01 29.11 81.24
CA TYR A 178 36.21 28.35 80.86
C TYR A 178 35.98 26.86 80.58
N GLN A 179 34.86 26.29 81.06
CA GLN A 179 34.55 24.86 80.97
C GLN A 179 33.24 24.54 80.24
N THR A 180 32.47 25.55 79.83
CA THR A 180 31.11 25.38 79.29
C THR A 180 30.98 25.97 77.89
N LEU A 181 30.53 25.15 76.95
CA LEU A 181 30.26 25.56 75.56
C LEU A 181 28.78 25.39 75.27
N LEU A 182 28.11 26.45 74.82
CA LEU A 182 26.76 26.39 74.29
C LEU A 182 26.85 26.26 72.78
N VAL A 183 26.32 25.15 72.25
CA VAL A 183 26.36 24.83 70.83
C VAL A 183 24.96 24.83 70.29
N CYS A 184 24.72 25.54 69.19
CA CYS A 184 23.40 25.67 68.58
C CYS A 184 23.43 25.40 67.07
N LEU A 185 22.43 24.68 66.61
CA LEU A 185 22.06 24.48 65.21
C LEU A 185 20.69 25.09 64.92
N PHE A 186 20.39 25.33 63.65
CA PHE A 186 19.16 26.00 63.23
C PHE A 186 18.38 25.20 62.19
N ASN A 187 17.06 25.11 62.35
CA ASN A 187 16.11 24.55 61.40
C ASN A 187 15.01 25.58 61.07
N PRO A 188 15.03 26.21 59.89
CA PRO A 188 14.03 27.20 59.50
C PRO A 188 12.67 26.61 59.09
N TYR A 189 12.52 25.29 59.05
CA TYR A 189 11.35 24.61 58.48
C TYR A 189 10.34 24.12 59.55
N LEU A 190 10.62 24.30 60.84
CA LEU A 190 9.73 23.81 61.92
C LEU A 190 8.53 24.73 62.18
N THR A 191 8.67 26.03 61.93
CA THR A 191 7.60 27.03 62.11
C THR A 191 7.23 27.70 60.78
N GLU A 192 6.09 28.40 60.77
CA GLU A 192 5.70 29.20 59.61
C GLU A 192 6.68 30.34 59.32
N ARG A 193 6.68 30.81 58.07
CA ARG A 193 7.67 31.75 57.52
C ARG A 193 7.69 33.09 58.27
N ASP A 194 6.56 33.49 58.86
CA ASP A 194 6.42 34.73 59.63
C ASP A 194 6.81 34.58 61.11
N GLU A 195 6.88 33.35 61.64
CA GLU A 195 7.23 33.02 63.03
C GLU A 195 8.67 32.54 63.21
N MET A 196 9.59 32.87 62.28
CA MET A 196 10.99 32.39 62.32
C MET A 196 11.81 32.82 63.56
N LEU A 197 11.29 33.69 64.43
CA LEU A 197 11.88 34.04 65.73
C LEU A 197 11.41 33.12 66.88
N ASP A 198 11.05 31.88 66.57
CA ASP A 198 10.72 30.87 67.56
C ASP A 198 11.97 30.08 68.02
N GLU A 199 12.12 29.89 69.33
CA GLU A 199 13.19 29.07 69.91
C GLU A 199 13.12 27.60 69.46
N ARG A 200 11.94 27.10 69.06
CA ARG A 200 11.76 25.74 68.50
C ARG A 200 12.62 25.51 67.25
N ASN A 201 13.00 26.57 66.53
CA ASN A 201 13.87 26.48 65.36
C ASN A 201 15.35 26.28 65.71
N MET A 202 15.73 26.38 66.99
CA MET A 202 17.10 26.15 67.45
C MET A 202 17.23 24.83 68.19
N HIS A 203 18.25 24.07 67.83
CA HIS A 203 18.67 22.89 68.57
C HIS A 203 19.97 23.22 69.30
N CYS A 204 19.85 23.55 70.59
CA CYS A 204 20.96 24.03 71.41
C CYS A 204 21.29 23.06 72.55
N HIS A 205 22.56 22.78 72.79
CA HIS A 205 23.05 21.93 73.88
C HIS A 205 24.17 22.63 74.66
N GLN A 206 24.18 22.44 75.99
CA GLN A 206 25.27 22.88 76.85
C GLN A 206 26.23 21.73 77.07
N LEU A 207 27.46 21.87 76.59
CA LEU A 207 28.52 20.86 76.70
C LEU A 207 29.41 21.20 77.90
N ARG A 208 29.50 20.27 78.86
CA ARG A 208 30.35 20.39 80.07
C ARG A 208 31.38 19.26 80.15
N THR A 209 31.02 18.09 79.63
CA THR A 209 31.84 16.87 79.65
C THR A 209 32.03 16.31 78.24
N MET A 210 32.99 15.40 78.09
CA MET A 210 33.23 14.73 76.81
C MET A 210 32.08 13.79 76.39
N GLU A 211 31.30 13.30 77.36
CA GLU A 211 30.12 12.46 77.09
C GLU A 211 29.01 13.28 76.42
N ASP A 212 28.80 14.53 76.87
CA ASP A 212 27.87 15.48 76.25
C ASP A 212 28.23 15.74 74.77
N VAL A 213 29.53 15.77 74.45
CA VAL A 213 30.04 15.99 73.07
C VAL A 213 29.72 14.80 72.17
N LEU A 214 29.85 13.56 72.67
CA LEU A 214 29.54 12.36 71.89
C LEU A 214 28.04 12.28 71.59
N LEU A 215 27.20 12.52 72.59
CA LEU A 215 25.74 12.55 72.43
C LEU A 215 25.33 13.65 71.43
N PHE A 216 25.84 14.86 71.61
CA PHE A 216 25.57 15.97 70.69
C PHE A 216 25.99 15.67 69.26
N ASN A 217 27.13 15.00 69.04
CA ASN A 217 27.58 14.66 67.69
C ASN A 217 26.63 13.71 66.97
N GLU A 218 26.08 12.70 67.66
CA GLU A 218 25.08 11.79 67.11
C GLU A 218 23.77 12.54 66.80
N GLU A 219 23.27 13.32 67.76
CA GLU A 219 22.03 14.11 67.59
C GLU A 219 22.17 15.18 66.50
N ALA A 220 23.31 15.88 66.42
CA ALA A 220 23.57 16.89 65.40
C ALA A 220 23.61 16.31 63.99
N GLN A 221 24.15 15.11 63.82
CA GLN A 221 24.14 14.40 62.53
C GLN A 221 22.71 14.03 62.13
N GLN A 222 21.93 13.48 63.06
CA GLN A 222 20.53 13.14 62.82
C GLN A 222 19.69 14.40 62.53
N PHE A 223 19.85 15.45 63.31
CA PHE A 223 19.18 16.75 63.11
C PHE A 223 19.48 17.34 61.74
N THR A 224 20.76 17.36 61.33
CA THR A 224 21.18 17.90 60.03
C THR A 224 20.58 17.11 58.88
N TYR A 225 20.48 15.78 59.03
CA TYR A 225 19.85 14.90 58.04
C TYR A 225 18.33 15.08 57.98
N GLU A 226 17.63 15.04 59.11
CA GLU A 226 16.17 15.15 59.18
C GLU A 226 15.67 16.51 58.71
N ARG A 227 16.38 17.59 59.04
CA ARG A 227 16.05 18.98 58.67
C ARG A 227 15.81 19.20 57.17
N ILE A 228 16.50 18.46 56.29
CA ILE A 228 16.36 18.61 54.83
C ILE A 228 15.43 17.52 54.25
N ASN A 229 15.28 16.38 54.93
CA ASN A 229 14.43 15.29 54.48
C ASN A 229 12.98 15.41 54.95
N ASN A 230 12.67 16.24 55.93
CA ASN A 230 11.31 16.54 56.38
C ASN A 230 11.17 18.04 56.63
N LEU A 231 10.38 18.70 55.79
CA LEU A 231 10.19 20.15 55.80
C LEU A 231 8.93 20.56 56.57
N HIS A 232 8.26 19.65 57.27
CA HIS A 232 7.13 19.93 58.17
C HIS A 232 6.05 20.85 57.58
N LEU A 233 5.60 20.57 56.35
CA LEU A 233 4.60 21.34 55.60
C LEU A 233 5.02 22.76 55.22
N TYR A 234 6.30 23.12 55.36
CA TYR A 234 6.84 24.40 54.91
C TYR A 234 6.52 24.66 53.43
N GLN A 235 6.13 25.89 53.11
CA GLN A 235 5.68 26.24 51.76
C GLN A 235 6.86 26.57 50.83
N LEU A 236 7.03 25.77 49.77
CA LEU A 236 8.01 25.99 48.70
C LEU A 236 7.35 26.58 47.45
N LYS A 237 8.03 27.56 46.84
CA LYS A 237 7.60 28.20 45.58
C LYS A 237 8.10 27.39 44.39
N VAL A 238 7.17 26.78 43.66
CA VAL A 238 7.49 25.93 42.51
C VAL A 238 6.95 26.56 41.23
N ALA A 239 7.84 26.93 40.32
CA ALA A 239 7.46 27.39 38.99
C ALA A 239 7.21 26.18 38.07
N ILE A 240 5.98 26.08 37.56
CA ILE A 240 5.55 25.02 36.66
C ILE A 240 4.43 25.54 35.75
N THR A 241 4.37 25.06 34.51
CA THR A 241 3.40 25.43 33.48
C THR A 241 2.71 24.21 32.91
N ASP A 242 1.59 24.45 32.23
CA ASP A 242 0.88 23.45 31.47
C ASP A 242 1.60 23.15 30.15
N VAL A 243 2.15 21.95 30.05
CA VAL A 243 2.73 21.37 28.84
C VAL A 243 2.00 20.06 28.55
N ASP A 244 1.33 20.01 27.40
CA ASP A 244 0.54 18.84 27.02
C ASP A 244 1.38 17.55 27.14
N LEU A 245 0.90 16.62 27.96
CA LEU A 245 1.53 15.32 28.26
C LEU A 245 2.90 15.34 28.98
N MET A 246 3.41 16.50 29.40
CA MET A 246 4.63 16.62 30.23
C MET A 246 4.35 17.21 31.62
N SER A 247 3.39 18.13 31.71
CA SER A 247 2.90 18.72 32.97
C SER A 247 1.49 19.25 32.75
N LYS A 248 0.47 18.70 33.41
CA LYS A 248 -0.90 19.21 33.29
C LYS A 248 -1.51 19.49 34.65
N ALA A 249 -1.96 20.72 34.86
CA ALA A 249 -2.63 21.15 36.07
C ALA A 249 -3.97 20.43 36.23
N VAL A 250 -4.19 19.92 37.44
CA VAL A 250 -5.46 19.40 37.92
C VAL A 250 -5.98 20.39 38.95
N PHE A 251 -7.17 20.90 38.72
CA PHE A 251 -7.79 21.90 39.58
C PHE A 251 -8.74 21.24 40.59
N PHE A 252 -8.85 21.83 41.76
CA PHE A 252 -9.97 21.60 42.68
C PHE A 252 -11.25 22.27 42.14
N HIS A 253 -12.41 21.90 42.68
CA HIS A 253 -13.70 22.49 42.29
C HIS A 253 -13.76 24.01 42.50
N ASN A 254 -12.95 24.56 43.42
CA ASN A 254 -12.82 26.00 43.70
C ASN A 254 -11.88 26.73 42.72
N GLY A 255 -11.31 26.05 41.72
CA GLY A 255 -10.39 26.63 40.73
C GLY A 255 -8.94 26.74 41.19
N THR A 256 -8.57 26.34 42.40
CA THR A 256 -7.15 26.30 42.81
C THR A 256 -6.45 25.05 42.26
N ILE A 257 -5.16 25.16 41.95
CA ILE A 257 -4.39 24.03 41.44
C ILE A 257 -4.17 23.03 42.58
N ARG A 258 -4.60 21.78 42.35
CA ARG A 258 -4.39 20.65 43.26
C ARG A 258 -3.01 20.04 43.10
N ARG A 259 -2.66 19.66 41.87
CA ARG A 259 -1.38 19.05 41.50
C ARG A 259 -1.17 19.13 40.00
N TYR A 260 0.06 18.85 39.56
CA TYR A 260 0.38 18.61 38.16
C TYR A 260 0.54 17.12 37.89
N GLN A 261 0.03 16.65 36.75
CA GLN A 261 0.19 15.28 36.26
C GLN A 261 1.30 15.18 35.21
N TYR A 262 1.72 13.97 34.86
CA TYR A 262 2.80 13.61 33.91
C TYR A 262 4.21 13.83 34.46
N LEU A 263 5.23 13.70 33.61
CA LEU A 263 6.64 13.64 34.00
C LEU A 263 7.05 14.70 35.02
N ASP A 264 6.95 15.99 34.68
CA ASP A 264 7.43 17.05 35.58
C ASP A 264 6.55 17.16 36.85
N GLY A 265 5.24 16.92 36.71
CA GLY A 265 4.28 17.01 37.82
C GLY A 265 4.43 15.89 38.85
N GLU A 266 4.55 14.65 38.40
CA GLU A 266 4.73 13.47 39.26
C GLU A 266 6.07 13.51 39.99
N MET A 267 7.12 14.04 39.35
CA MET A 267 8.42 14.25 40.01
C MET A 267 8.30 15.24 41.18
N VAL A 268 7.62 16.37 40.97
CA VAL A 268 7.36 17.35 42.04
C VAL A 268 6.51 16.74 43.16
N GLU A 269 5.52 15.93 42.82
CA GLU A 269 4.67 15.27 43.80
C GLU A 269 5.44 14.25 44.64
N ILE A 270 6.34 13.49 44.02
CA ILE A 270 7.25 12.58 44.74
C ILE A 270 8.15 13.37 45.69
N PHE A 271 8.67 14.53 45.27
CA PHE A 271 9.44 15.39 46.16
C PHE A 271 8.59 15.87 47.33
N ARG A 272 7.36 16.33 47.06
CA ARG A 272 6.41 16.80 48.07
C ARG A 272 6.12 15.74 49.14
N GLU A 273 5.86 14.50 48.72
CA GLU A 273 5.56 13.40 49.63
C GLU A 273 6.81 12.92 50.38
N ARG A 274 7.96 12.83 49.71
CA ARG A 274 9.21 12.35 50.33
C ARG A 274 9.85 13.35 51.28
N MET A 275 9.67 14.65 51.03
CA MET A 275 10.23 15.72 51.84
C MET A 275 9.19 16.42 52.72
N ASN A 276 7.92 16.02 52.64
CA ASN A 276 6.80 16.53 53.46
C ASN A 276 6.70 18.08 53.49
N PHE A 277 6.51 18.70 52.32
CA PHE A 277 6.32 20.15 52.18
C PHE A 277 5.00 20.50 51.49
N THR A 278 4.59 21.77 51.53
CA THR A 278 3.46 22.29 50.75
C THR A 278 3.94 23.13 49.58
N ILE A 279 3.16 23.17 48.49
CA ILE A 279 3.57 23.85 47.25
C ILE A 279 2.76 25.12 47.04
N GLN A 280 3.45 26.22 46.78
CA GLN A 280 2.89 27.40 46.13
C GLN A 280 3.23 27.33 44.64
N TYR A 281 2.25 26.98 43.81
CA TYR A 281 2.42 26.92 42.36
C TYR A 281 2.49 28.33 41.77
N ILE A 282 3.55 28.61 41.01
CA ILE A 282 3.68 29.82 40.20
C ILE A 282 3.48 29.41 38.75
N GLN A 283 2.31 29.72 38.22
CA GLN A 283 1.95 29.42 36.84
C GLN A 283 2.54 30.48 35.92
N LEU A 284 3.34 30.03 34.96
CA LEU A 284 3.96 30.86 33.93
C LEU A 284 3.45 30.43 32.56
N ASN A 285 3.62 31.25 31.53
CA ASN A 285 3.46 30.78 30.14
C ASN A 285 4.59 29.80 29.79
N TYR A 286 4.43 28.97 28.75
CA TYR A 286 5.45 27.98 28.40
C TYR A 286 6.85 28.58 28.17
N GLN A 287 6.92 29.68 27.42
CA GLN A 287 8.17 30.39 27.13
C GLN A 287 8.82 30.95 28.41
N GLU A 288 8.02 31.54 29.30
CA GLU A 288 8.48 32.07 30.59
C GLU A 288 8.87 30.94 31.55
N SER A 289 8.19 29.81 31.54
CA SER A 289 8.46 28.69 32.44
C SER A 289 9.79 27.99 32.13
N VAL A 290 10.12 27.82 30.85
CA VAL A 290 11.46 27.34 30.47
C VAL A 290 12.50 28.44 30.68
N GLY A 291 12.07 29.69 30.49
CA GLY A 291 12.88 30.90 30.53
C GLY A 291 13.65 31.13 29.25
N PHE A 292 13.99 32.38 29.00
CA PHE A 292 14.63 32.81 27.76
C PHE A 292 15.69 33.87 28.01
N ILE A 293 16.65 33.95 27.09
CA ILE A 293 17.61 35.05 27.02
C ILE A 293 17.31 35.77 25.70
N SER A 294 16.91 37.04 25.81
CA SER A 294 16.62 37.86 24.63
C SER A 294 17.93 38.22 23.89
N SER A 295 17.81 38.69 22.65
CA SER A 295 18.98 39.04 21.82
C SER A 295 19.85 40.15 22.41
N ASN A 296 19.28 40.97 23.30
CA ASN A 296 19.97 42.00 24.08
C ASN A 296 20.72 41.44 25.32
N GLY A 297 20.65 40.13 25.57
CA GLY A 297 21.25 39.47 26.73
C GLY A 297 20.41 39.53 28.01
N SER A 298 19.21 40.12 27.99
CA SER A 298 18.34 40.15 29.17
C SER A 298 17.72 38.78 29.43
N ILE A 299 17.76 38.34 30.68
CA ILE A 299 17.18 37.08 31.14
C ILE A 299 15.71 37.33 31.52
N GLY A 300 14.81 36.41 31.16
CA GLY A 300 13.39 36.48 31.51
C GLY A 300 12.79 35.14 31.89
N GLY A 301 11.63 35.17 32.55
CA GLY A 301 10.91 33.99 33.00
C GLY A 301 11.57 33.30 34.20
N SER A 302 11.48 31.98 34.29
CA SER A 302 11.97 31.20 35.43
C SER A 302 13.49 31.32 35.62
N LEU A 303 14.27 31.59 34.56
CA LEU A 303 15.71 31.85 34.66
C LEU A 303 15.99 33.13 35.45
N GLN A 304 15.23 34.20 35.22
CA GLN A 304 15.33 35.43 35.99
C GLN A 304 14.91 35.17 37.45
N MET A 305 13.84 34.41 37.65
CA MET A 305 13.34 34.06 38.97
C MET A 305 14.34 33.24 39.80
N LEU A 306 15.12 32.36 39.15
CA LEU A 306 16.21 31.61 39.78
C LEU A 306 17.39 32.52 40.14
N GLU A 307 17.77 33.43 39.24
CA GLU A 307 18.85 34.40 39.50
C GLU A 307 18.51 35.32 40.68
N GLU A 308 17.26 35.75 40.78
CA GLU A 308 16.74 36.64 41.84
C GLU A 308 16.29 35.90 43.12
N ASN A 309 16.38 34.57 43.19
CA ASN A 309 15.89 33.75 44.32
C ASN A 309 14.39 33.94 44.65
N THR A 310 13.55 34.24 43.65
CA THR A 310 12.10 34.40 43.87
C THR A 310 11.34 33.08 43.89
N ILE A 311 11.96 32.01 43.38
CA ILE A 311 11.45 30.63 43.39
C ILE A 311 12.45 29.64 43.98
N ASP A 312 11.95 28.57 44.59
CA ASP A 312 12.76 27.54 45.24
C ASP A 312 13.09 26.40 44.27
N LEU A 313 12.14 26.07 43.37
CA LEU A 313 12.29 25.04 42.35
C LEU A 313 11.64 25.49 41.05
N ALA A 314 12.38 25.41 39.96
CA ALA A 314 11.82 25.54 38.64
C ALA A 314 11.65 24.12 38.07
N ALA A 315 10.42 23.61 38.11
CA ALA A 315 10.11 22.20 37.95
C ALA A 315 10.01 21.73 36.49
N ASN A 316 9.65 22.60 35.54
CA ASN A 316 9.62 22.17 34.15
C ASN A 316 11.01 21.83 33.63
N SER A 317 11.15 20.65 33.05
CA SER A 317 12.41 20.20 32.45
C SER A 317 12.88 21.17 31.37
N ARG A 318 14.12 21.66 31.50
CA ARG A 318 14.73 22.59 30.55
C ARG A 318 16.07 22.09 30.05
N SER A 319 16.48 22.57 28.88
CA SER A 319 17.75 22.19 28.26
C SER A 319 18.92 22.53 29.18
N ILE A 320 19.84 21.58 29.34
CA ILE A 320 21.09 21.80 30.07
C ILE A 320 22.03 22.56 29.13
N MET A 321 22.28 23.84 29.42
CA MET A 321 23.13 24.70 28.60
C MET A 321 23.99 25.60 29.48
N GLN A 322 25.08 26.12 28.92
CA GLN A 322 25.90 27.12 29.58
C GLN A 322 25.25 28.50 29.41
N HIS A 323 24.59 28.98 30.45
CA HIS A 323 24.04 30.33 30.49
C HIS A 323 24.96 31.26 31.28
N PRO A 324 25.04 32.55 30.93
CA PRO A 324 25.73 33.55 31.73
C PRO A 324 24.87 33.91 32.96
N MET A 325 24.72 32.96 33.88
CA MET A 325 24.00 33.15 35.14
C MET A 325 24.86 32.71 36.32
N ARG A 326 24.71 33.37 37.47
CA ARG A 326 25.51 33.08 38.67
C ARG A 326 24.83 32.07 39.58
N ASN A 327 23.49 32.04 39.60
CA ASN A 327 22.72 31.29 40.58
C ASN A 327 21.89 30.14 39.98
N LEU A 328 22.23 29.65 38.79
CA LEU A 328 21.55 28.51 38.18
C LEU A 328 22.25 27.18 38.52
N GLN A 329 21.49 26.21 39.02
CA GLN A 329 21.98 24.84 39.24
C GLN A 329 21.01 23.80 38.70
N TYR A 330 21.46 23.02 37.71
CA TYR A 330 20.72 21.86 37.20
C TYR A 330 20.84 20.66 38.15
N VAL A 331 19.74 19.94 38.36
CA VAL A 331 19.62 18.78 39.27
C VAL A 331 20.37 17.55 38.76
N HIS A 332 19.65 16.67 38.09
CA HIS A 332 20.16 15.55 37.32
C HIS A 332 19.33 15.51 36.04
N PHE A 333 19.92 15.04 34.94
CA PHE A 333 19.19 14.96 33.70
C PHE A 333 18.05 13.94 33.83
N LEU A 334 16.89 14.26 33.29
CA LEU A 334 15.72 13.40 33.32
C LEU A 334 15.66 12.55 32.06
N CYS A 335 15.70 13.19 30.90
CA CYS A 335 15.66 12.48 29.62
C CYS A 335 16.35 13.25 28.49
N PRO A 336 16.84 12.53 27.46
CA PRO A 336 17.25 13.13 26.21
C PRO A 336 16.02 13.55 25.39
N ILE A 337 16.07 14.77 24.87
CA ILE A 337 15.10 15.29 23.90
C ILE A 337 15.75 15.30 22.53
N ARG A 338 15.07 14.68 21.57
CA ARG A 338 15.39 14.73 20.14
C ARG A 338 14.36 15.58 19.43
N LEU A 339 14.82 16.57 18.67
CA LEU A 339 13.96 17.37 17.81
C LEU A 339 13.90 16.75 16.42
N VAL A 340 12.68 16.53 15.93
CA VAL A 340 12.39 16.02 14.58
C VAL A 340 11.50 17.01 13.85
N PHE A 341 11.69 17.17 12.54
CA PHE A 341 10.89 18.10 11.75
C PHE A 341 9.55 17.49 11.35
N VAL A 342 8.50 18.27 11.56
CA VAL A 342 7.17 18.07 10.97
C VAL A 342 7.12 18.82 9.65
N VAL A 343 6.74 18.12 8.60
CA VAL A 343 6.64 18.66 7.24
C VAL A 343 5.28 18.32 6.64
N PRO A 344 4.85 19.03 5.58
CA PRO A 344 3.60 18.70 4.89
C PRO A 344 3.64 17.31 4.27
N PHE A 345 2.56 16.54 4.39
CA PHE A 345 2.45 15.24 3.73
C PHE A 345 2.37 15.39 2.21
N ASN A 346 3.08 14.55 1.44
CA ASN A 346 3.22 14.55 -0.02
C ASN A 346 3.67 15.90 -0.60
N TYR A 347 4.79 16.45 -0.12
CA TYR A 347 5.35 17.72 -0.61
C TYR A 347 5.74 17.67 -2.09
N PHE A 348 6.48 16.64 -2.53
CA PHE A 348 6.91 16.52 -3.92
C PHE A 348 5.78 15.96 -4.79
N HIS A 349 5.22 16.81 -5.65
CA HIS A 349 4.18 16.41 -6.61
C HIS A 349 4.75 15.79 -7.89
N ASP A 350 5.96 16.21 -8.30
CA ASP A 350 6.57 15.83 -9.57
C ASP A 350 7.47 14.59 -9.50
N ARG A 351 7.66 14.03 -8.30
CA ARG A 351 8.42 12.78 -8.12
C ARG A 351 7.48 11.59 -8.38
N TYR A 352 7.72 10.91 -9.50
CA TYR A 352 7.02 9.68 -9.89
C TYR A 352 8.01 8.52 -10.04
N LYS A 353 7.50 7.29 -9.93
CA LYS A 353 8.30 6.09 -10.14
C LYS A 353 8.72 5.99 -11.60
N MET A 354 10.02 6.13 -11.85
CA MET A 354 10.64 5.85 -13.14
C MET A 354 11.12 4.39 -13.14
N VAL A 355 10.29 3.47 -13.62
CA VAL A 355 10.50 2.02 -13.43
C VAL A 355 11.30 1.38 -14.56
N PHE A 356 11.11 1.77 -15.82
CA PHE A 356 11.52 0.94 -16.96
C PHE A 356 12.84 1.32 -17.62
N PHE A 357 13.14 2.62 -17.73
CA PHE A 357 14.35 3.13 -18.40
C PHE A 357 15.49 3.46 -17.43
N HIS A 358 15.19 3.65 -16.15
CA HIS A 358 16.17 3.93 -15.10
C HIS A 358 16.44 2.72 -14.18
N ALA A 359 15.87 1.54 -14.50
CA ALA A 359 16.15 0.31 -13.76
C ALA A 359 17.63 -0.11 -13.83
N PHE A 360 18.31 0.19 -14.94
CA PHE A 360 19.73 -0.06 -15.11
C PHE A 360 20.51 1.19 -15.47
N SER A 361 21.82 1.12 -15.29
CA SER A 361 22.74 2.16 -15.76
C SER A 361 22.67 2.28 -17.28
N LEU A 362 22.85 3.51 -17.77
CA LEU A 362 22.95 3.81 -19.21
C LEU A 362 23.97 2.90 -19.91
N GLN A 363 25.02 2.49 -19.19
CA GLN A 363 26.08 1.59 -19.64
C GLN A 363 25.54 0.20 -20.05
N MET A 364 24.55 -0.35 -19.33
CA MET A 364 23.97 -1.65 -19.66
C MET A 364 23.09 -1.58 -20.91
N TYR A 365 22.35 -0.48 -21.11
CA TYR A 365 21.58 -0.28 -22.34
C TYR A 365 22.51 -0.08 -23.54
N SER A 366 23.59 0.69 -23.39
CA SER A 366 24.57 0.87 -24.46
C SER A 366 25.29 -0.42 -24.85
N THR A 367 25.60 -1.30 -23.89
CA THR A 367 26.21 -2.60 -24.20
C THR A 367 25.26 -3.53 -24.96
N ASN A 368 23.96 -3.55 -24.61
CA ASN A 368 22.94 -4.29 -25.36
C ASN A 368 22.75 -3.79 -26.79
N ILE A 369 22.72 -2.47 -26.98
CA ILE A 369 22.64 -1.86 -28.32
C ILE A 369 23.91 -2.18 -29.12
N ALA A 370 25.10 -2.06 -28.51
CA ALA A 370 26.35 -2.40 -29.16
C ALA A 370 26.41 -3.89 -29.55
N MET A 371 25.95 -4.80 -28.69
CA MET A 371 25.82 -6.23 -29.01
C MET A 371 24.85 -6.46 -30.19
N ALA A 372 23.71 -5.78 -30.21
CA ALA A 372 22.73 -5.92 -31.30
C ALA A 372 23.25 -5.44 -32.66
N VAL A 373 24.21 -4.50 -32.70
CA VAL A 373 24.77 -3.93 -33.94
C VAL A 373 26.07 -4.61 -34.37
N LEU A 374 26.97 -4.92 -33.43
CA LEU A 374 28.31 -5.46 -33.71
C LEU A 374 28.32 -6.98 -33.87
N LEU A 375 27.51 -7.70 -33.08
CA LEU A 375 27.47 -9.16 -33.11
C LEU A 375 26.96 -9.74 -34.45
N PRO A 376 25.95 -9.15 -35.14
CA PRO A 376 25.55 -9.61 -36.47
C PRO A 376 26.67 -9.43 -37.51
N ALA A 377 27.43 -8.33 -37.45
CA ALA A 377 28.57 -8.11 -38.33
C ALA A 377 29.69 -9.14 -38.06
N LEU A 378 30.00 -9.39 -36.78
CA LEU A 378 30.96 -10.40 -36.37
C LEU A 378 30.54 -11.82 -36.80
N LEU A 379 29.24 -12.15 -36.71
CA LEU A 379 28.70 -13.43 -37.16
C LEU A 379 28.81 -13.60 -38.68
N LEU A 380 28.55 -12.55 -39.47
CA LEU A 380 28.73 -12.60 -40.93
C LEU A 380 30.20 -12.83 -41.31
N VAL A 381 31.13 -12.19 -40.60
CA VAL A 381 32.59 -12.37 -40.78
C VAL A 381 33.03 -13.79 -40.38
N LEU A 382 32.60 -14.27 -39.21
CA LEU A 382 32.88 -15.64 -38.71
C LEU A 382 32.31 -16.72 -39.64
N MET A 383 31.21 -16.42 -40.32
CA MET A 383 30.56 -17.31 -41.29
C MET A 383 31.13 -17.19 -42.70
N ARG A 384 32.10 -16.29 -42.95
CA ARG A 384 32.65 -15.98 -44.28
C ARG A 384 31.54 -15.76 -45.33
N ARG A 385 30.49 -15.03 -44.95
CA ARG A 385 29.33 -14.76 -45.80
C ARG A 385 29.42 -13.33 -46.33
N ASP A 386 29.07 -13.13 -47.60
CA ASP A 386 29.07 -11.80 -48.20
C ASP A 386 28.15 -10.83 -47.46
N PHE A 387 28.62 -9.59 -47.30
CA PHE A 387 27.90 -8.58 -46.55
C PHE A 387 26.71 -8.06 -47.37
N SER A 388 25.55 -8.68 -47.19
CA SER A 388 24.28 -8.23 -47.77
C SER A 388 23.42 -7.57 -46.70
N ALA A 389 22.80 -6.42 -47.04
CA ALA A 389 21.90 -5.70 -46.13
C ALA A 389 20.75 -6.59 -45.59
N ARG A 390 20.22 -7.51 -46.41
CA ARG A 390 19.21 -8.48 -45.97
C ARG A 390 19.75 -9.51 -44.99
N ALA A 391 20.99 -9.99 -45.22
CA ALA A 391 21.62 -10.96 -44.35
C ALA A 391 21.96 -10.33 -42.98
N TYR A 392 22.48 -9.10 -42.98
CA TYR A 392 22.73 -8.33 -41.77
C TYR A 392 21.44 -8.06 -40.99
N ALA A 393 20.37 -7.61 -41.67
CA ALA A 393 19.08 -7.38 -41.04
C ALA A 393 18.52 -8.67 -40.42
N LYS A 394 18.57 -9.80 -41.15
CA LYS A 394 18.08 -11.10 -40.66
C LYS A 394 18.80 -11.55 -39.39
N GLU A 395 20.13 -11.46 -39.35
CA GLU A 395 20.89 -11.83 -38.15
C GLU A 395 20.74 -10.80 -37.02
N SER A 396 20.55 -9.52 -37.34
CA SER A 396 20.23 -8.47 -36.35
C SER A 396 18.90 -8.72 -35.65
N PHE A 397 17.84 -9.05 -36.40
CA PHE A 397 16.54 -9.43 -35.83
C PHE A 397 16.63 -10.71 -35.00
N ARG A 398 17.46 -11.66 -35.42
CA ARG A 398 17.69 -12.92 -34.70
C ARG A 398 18.35 -12.68 -33.33
N ILE A 399 19.37 -11.83 -33.29
CA ILE A 399 20.06 -11.45 -32.06
C ILE A 399 19.14 -10.64 -31.16
N LEU A 400 18.40 -9.69 -31.71
CA LEU A 400 17.42 -8.88 -30.97
C LEU A 400 16.33 -9.77 -30.33
N ALA A 401 15.84 -10.76 -31.07
CA ALA A 401 14.87 -11.72 -30.57
C ALA A 401 15.44 -12.54 -29.38
N ILE A 402 16.69 -12.98 -29.45
CA ILE A 402 17.33 -13.70 -28.32
C ILE A 402 17.51 -12.78 -27.11
N VAL A 403 17.94 -11.53 -27.31
CA VAL A 403 18.10 -10.54 -26.22
C VAL A 403 16.77 -10.27 -25.51
N PHE A 404 15.65 -10.27 -26.23
CA PHE A 404 14.30 -10.13 -25.68
C PHE A 404 13.64 -11.47 -25.27
N ALA A 405 14.42 -12.55 -25.15
CA ALA A 405 13.94 -13.88 -24.76
C ALA A 405 12.83 -14.46 -25.66
N CYS A 406 12.78 -14.06 -26.93
CA CYS A 406 11.92 -14.68 -27.94
C CYS A 406 12.56 -15.98 -28.47
N SER A 407 11.72 -16.98 -28.75
CA SER A 407 12.18 -18.23 -29.35
C SER A 407 12.62 -18.01 -30.78
N VAL A 408 13.79 -18.55 -31.13
CA VAL A 408 14.42 -18.39 -32.44
C VAL A 408 14.89 -19.74 -32.95
N ALA A 409 14.65 -20.01 -34.24
CA ALA A 409 15.16 -21.21 -34.89
C ALA A 409 16.70 -21.23 -34.87
N LEU A 410 17.31 -22.31 -34.39
CA LEU A 410 18.76 -22.42 -34.32
C LEU A 410 19.39 -22.70 -35.69
N PRO A 411 20.50 -22.03 -36.05
CA PRO A 411 21.23 -22.29 -37.29
C PRO A 411 21.93 -23.66 -37.25
N ARG A 412 22.05 -24.31 -38.41
CA ARG A 412 22.71 -25.63 -38.55
C ARG A 412 24.23 -25.60 -38.26
N ASN A 413 24.89 -24.45 -38.44
CA ASN A 413 26.32 -24.31 -38.22
C ASN A 413 26.69 -24.30 -36.73
N THR A 414 27.62 -25.18 -36.34
CA THR A 414 28.08 -25.34 -34.95
C THR A 414 28.73 -24.08 -34.38
N ARG A 415 29.57 -23.38 -35.15
CA ARG A 415 30.21 -22.12 -34.74
C ARG A 415 29.20 -21.01 -34.47
N HIS A 416 28.19 -20.90 -35.33
CA HIS A 416 27.09 -19.94 -35.18
C HIS A 416 26.27 -20.29 -33.92
N ARG A 417 25.96 -21.57 -33.72
CA ARG A 417 25.22 -22.03 -32.53
C ARG A 417 25.94 -21.73 -31.22
N LEU A 418 27.26 -21.86 -31.16
CA LEU A 418 28.04 -21.60 -29.96
C LEU A 418 27.93 -20.13 -29.51
N VAL A 419 28.03 -19.18 -30.45
CA VAL A 419 27.88 -17.74 -30.17
C VAL A 419 26.47 -17.42 -29.71
N LEU A 420 25.45 -18.00 -30.36
CA LEU A 420 24.05 -17.80 -29.95
C LEU A 420 23.75 -18.44 -28.58
N MET A 421 24.34 -19.58 -28.25
CA MET A 421 24.20 -20.19 -26.91
C MET A 421 24.78 -19.30 -25.81
N GLY A 422 25.95 -18.67 -26.06
CA GLY A 422 26.51 -17.68 -25.14
C GLY A 422 25.59 -16.46 -24.97
N LEU A 423 25.02 -15.98 -26.07
CA LEU A 423 24.05 -14.87 -26.04
C LEU A 423 22.75 -15.25 -25.31
N MET A 424 22.26 -16.48 -25.47
CA MET A 424 21.10 -16.98 -24.74
C MET A 424 21.38 -17.02 -23.22
N PHE A 425 22.54 -17.52 -22.80
CA PHE A 425 22.93 -17.52 -21.40
C PHE A 425 22.99 -16.09 -20.83
N TYR A 426 23.59 -15.15 -21.58
CA TYR A 426 23.59 -13.73 -21.22
C TYR A 426 22.15 -13.19 -21.06
N SER A 427 21.27 -13.47 -22.02
CA SER A 427 19.89 -12.97 -22.01
C SER A 427 19.09 -13.49 -20.81
N ILE A 428 19.27 -14.75 -20.39
CA ILE A 428 18.58 -15.33 -19.23
C ILE A 428 18.96 -14.57 -17.95
N VAL A 429 20.25 -14.28 -17.77
CA VAL A 429 20.74 -13.55 -16.60
C VAL A 429 20.32 -12.07 -16.65
N ALA A 430 20.51 -11.41 -17.79
CA ALA A 430 20.19 -10.00 -17.94
C ALA A 430 18.68 -9.73 -17.79
N TYR A 431 17.83 -10.58 -18.39
CA TYR A 431 16.38 -10.43 -18.33
C TYR A 431 15.82 -10.73 -16.93
N SER A 432 16.31 -11.77 -16.25
CA SER A 432 15.89 -12.06 -14.86
C SER A 432 16.29 -10.95 -13.88
N ALA A 433 17.51 -10.40 -14.02
CA ALA A 433 17.94 -9.23 -13.25
C ALA A 433 17.05 -8.01 -13.51
N TRP A 434 16.69 -7.78 -14.78
CA TRP A 434 15.76 -6.70 -15.15
C TRP A 434 14.39 -6.85 -14.49
N GLN A 435 13.81 -8.04 -14.52
CA GLN A 435 12.53 -8.32 -13.87
C GLN A 435 12.60 -8.09 -12.36
N GLY A 436 13.67 -8.57 -11.70
CA GLY A 436 13.85 -8.39 -10.25
C GLY A 436 13.88 -6.93 -9.83
N ILE A 437 14.70 -6.10 -10.50
CA ILE A 437 14.83 -4.67 -10.17
C ILE A 437 13.52 -3.93 -10.48
N THR A 438 12.89 -4.23 -11.61
CA THR A 438 11.60 -3.64 -12.01
C THR A 438 10.52 -3.90 -10.95
N ILE A 439 10.44 -5.13 -10.42
CA ILE A 439 9.51 -5.49 -9.34
C ILE A 439 9.80 -4.70 -8.06
N VAL A 440 11.07 -4.56 -7.69
CA VAL A 440 11.47 -3.77 -6.51
C VAL A 440 11.06 -2.31 -6.67
N GLN A 441 11.34 -1.70 -7.83
CA GLN A 441 10.98 -0.29 -8.10
C GLN A 441 9.46 -0.08 -8.18
N LEU A 442 8.69 -1.01 -8.75
CA LEU A 442 7.22 -0.96 -8.74
C LEU A 442 6.64 -1.03 -7.32
N ASN A 443 7.26 -1.86 -6.47
CA ASN A 443 6.83 -2.12 -5.10
C ASN A 443 7.28 -1.06 -4.09
N GLN A 444 8.12 -0.08 -4.46
CA GLN A 444 8.44 1.03 -3.56
C GLN A 444 7.16 1.79 -3.16
N ASP A 445 7.08 2.35 -1.95
CA ASP A 445 5.88 3.09 -1.55
C ASP A 445 5.88 4.47 -2.24
N ASP A 446 4.79 4.82 -2.94
CA ASP A 446 4.65 6.16 -3.57
C ASP A 446 4.77 7.28 -2.54
N GLU A 447 4.36 7.01 -1.30
CA GLU A 447 4.45 7.93 -0.17
C GLU A 447 5.91 8.19 0.22
N LYS A 448 6.80 7.21 0.10
CA LYS A 448 8.22 7.43 0.41
C LYS A 448 8.87 8.39 -0.58
N LEU A 449 8.47 8.33 -1.85
CA LEU A 449 9.00 9.17 -2.93
C LEU A 449 8.51 10.62 -2.86
N ARG A 450 7.28 10.84 -2.41
CA ARG A 450 6.64 12.16 -2.40
C ARG A 450 6.84 12.94 -1.09
N ASN A 451 7.17 12.24 0.00
CA ASN A 451 7.48 12.86 1.28
C ASN A 451 8.96 13.19 1.40
N ILE A 452 9.28 14.25 2.14
CA ILE A 452 10.65 14.63 2.49
C ILE A 452 11.15 13.63 3.54
N GLN A 453 12.17 12.84 3.21
CA GLN A 453 12.66 11.74 4.07
C GLN A 453 13.83 12.13 4.95
N THR A 454 14.74 12.98 4.44
CA THR A 454 16.00 13.32 5.11
C THR A 454 16.12 14.83 5.36
N LEU A 455 17.05 15.22 6.20
CA LEU A 455 17.34 16.63 6.46
C LEU A 455 17.96 17.32 5.23
N GLU A 456 18.67 16.58 4.38
CA GLU A 456 19.22 17.10 3.11
C GLU A 456 18.09 17.55 2.18
N GLU A 457 17.08 16.69 1.98
CA GLU A 457 15.92 17.04 1.16
C GLU A 457 15.16 18.23 1.73
N LEU A 458 15.07 18.35 3.06
CA LEU A 458 14.45 19.51 3.71
C LEU A 458 15.19 20.81 3.39
N VAL A 459 16.52 20.80 3.39
CA VAL A 459 17.35 21.97 3.03
C VAL A 459 17.18 22.37 1.57
N GLU A 460 16.88 21.43 0.69
CA GLU A 460 16.63 21.71 -0.73
C GLU A 460 15.22 22.28 -0.98
N THR A 461 14.31 22.23 0.01
CA THR A 461 12.95 22.76 -0.14
C THR A 461 12.86 24.26 0.10
N ASP A 462 11.83 24.88 -0.46
CA ASP A 462 11.46 26.29 -0.24
C ASP A 462 10.57 26.50 1.00
N LEU A 463 10.48 25.49 1.87
CA LEU A 463 9.69 25.60 3.10
C LEU A 463 10.29 26.62 4.06
N ASN A 464 9.41 27.40 4.70
CA ASN A 464 9.78 28.30 5.77
C ASN A 464 10.03 27.50 7.05
N LEU A 465 11.29 27.43 7.47
CA LEU A 465 11.68 26.70 8.67
C LEU A 465 11.42 27.60 9.88
N LYS A 466 10.46 27.22 10.73
CA LYS A 466 10.07 28.01 11.92
C LYS A 466 10.35 27.22 13.19
N ALA A 467 10.78 27.88 14.25
CA ALA A 467 10.90 27.29 15.58
C ALA A 467 10.40 28.24 16.67
N ILE A 468 9.94 27.65 17.78
CA ILE A 468 9.62 28.42 18.99
C ILE A 468 10.91 28.89 19.68
N VAL A 469 10.85 30.01 20.40
CA VAL A 469 11.98 30.62 21.13
C VAL A 469 12.79 29.61 21.93
N THR A 470 12.11 28.72 22.66
CA THR A 470 12.76 27.70 23.50
C THR A 470 13.70 26.79 22.71
N PHE A 471 13.26 26.30 21.54
CA PHE A 471 14.10 25.51 20.65
C PHE A 471 15.15 26.40 19.96
N GLY A 472 14.80 27.64 19.62
CA GLY A 472 15.73 28.63 19.08
C GLY A 472 16.95 28.85 19.98
N ASN A 473 16.75 28.98 21.29
CA ASN A 473 17.84 29.09 22.27
C ASN A 473 18.71 27.82 22.30
N ALA A 474 18.07 26.64 22.26
CA ALA A 474 18.78 25.37 22.23
C ALA A 474 19.66 25.22 20.97
N ILE A 475 19.17 25.73 19.84
CA ILE A 475 19.83 25.66 18.55
C ILE A 475 20.96 26.69 18.47
N ARG A 476 20.74 27.94 18.92
CA ARG A 476 21.76 29.00 18.95
C ARG A 476 22.90 28.70 19.92
N GLY A 477 22.64 27.97 21.00
CA GLY A 477 23.65 27.57 21.97
C GLY A 477 24.68 26.55 21.46
N LYS A 478 24.47 25.97 20.27
CA LYS A 478 25.38 25.00 19.66
C LYS A 478 26.20 25.65 18.55
N VAL A 479 27.48 25.31 18.47
CA VAL A 479 28.33 25.73 17.35
C VAL A 479 28.01 24.84 16.14
N TRP A 480 27.59 25.45 15.05
CA TRP A 480 27.24 24.76 13.81
C TRP A 480 28.37 24.85 12.79
N ASN A 481 28.64 23.75 12.10
CA ASN A 481 29.49 23.76 10.92
C ASN A 481 28.63 24.14 9.70
N GLY A 482 28.98 25.22 8.99
CA GLY A 482 28.22 25.69 7.82
C GLY A 482 28.21 24.72 6.63
N SER A 483 29.15 23.79 6.56
CA SER A 483 29.15 22.73 5.55
C SER A 483 28.23 21.56 5.88
N ASP A 484 27.81 21.42 7.14
CA ASP A 484 26.88 20.39 7.59
C ASP A 484 25.44 20.79 7.28
N VAL A 485 24.62 19.80 6.96
CA VAL A 485 23.20 19.97 6.61
C VAL A 485 22.46 20.62 7.77
N ARG A 486 22.75 20.22 9.00
CA ARG A 486 22.14 20.80 10.19
C ARG A 486 22.53 22.26 10.41
N GLY A 487 23.76 22.65 10.06
CA GLY A 487 24.19 24.05 10.11
C GLY A 487 23.44 24.93 9.09
N ARG A 488 23.20 24.41 7.89
CA ARG A 488 22.38 25.10 6.87
C ARG A 488 20.92 25.24 7.28
N ILE A 489 20.35 24.22 7.92
CA ILE A 489 19.01 24.30 8.53
C ILE A 489 18.98 25.36 9.61
N ALA A 490 19.94 25.34 10.54
CA ALA A 490 20.03 26.30 11.64
C ALA A 490 20.12 27.75 11.14
N ALA A 491 20.83 27.99 10.04
CA ALA A 491 20.94 29.31 9.43
C ALA A 491 19.64 29.81 8.76
N ARG A 492 18.80 28.89 8.24
CA ARG A 492 17.49 29.21 7.62
C ARG A 492 16.34 29.28 8.63
N LEU A 493 16.57 28.91 9.88
CA LEU A 493 15.52 28.77 10.89
C LEU A 493 15.09 30.13 11.44
N ASP A 494 13.82 30.48 11.23
CA ASP A 494 13.19 31.65 11.82
C ASP A 494 12.63 31.33 13.21
N VAL A 495 13.04 32.09 14.22
CA VAL A 495 12.64 31.89 15.61
C VAL A 495 11.52 32.87 15.95
N GLN A 496 10.29 32.35 16.07
CA GLN A 496 9.11 33.17 16.33
C GLN A 496 8.97 33.52 17.81
N TRP A 497 8.82 34.80 18.12
CA TRP A 497 8.68 35.36 19.48
C TRP A 497 7.23 35.47 19.97
N THR A 498 6.25 35.03 19.16
CA THR A 498 4.83 35.09 19.55
C THR A 498 4.49 34.02 20.61
N PRO A 499 3.60 34.34 21.57
CA PRO A 499 3.32 33.47 22.72
C PRO A 499 2.66 32.13 22.36
N SER A 500 2.94 31.15 23.21
CA SER A 500 2.70 29.70 23.12
C SER A 500 1.25 29.19 22.95
N ASN A 501 0.26 30.07 22.76
CA ASN A 501 -1.14 29.65 22.69
C ASN A 501 -1.58 29.19 21.29
N ILE A 502 -0.80 29.51 20.25
CA ILE A 502 -1.10 29.11 18.87
C ILE A 502 -0.04 28.12 18.41
N SER A 503 -0.42 26.86 18.22
CA SER A 503 0.46 25.86 17.61
C SER A 503 0.75 26.24 16.16
N ILE A 504 2.00 26.11 15.71
CA ILE A 504 2.41 26.35 14.30
C ILE A 504 2.11 25.11 13.41
N ILE A 505 1.86 23.95 14.02
CA ILE A 505 1.57 22.68 13.32
C ILE A 505 0.36 22.76 12.34
N PRO A 506 -0.75 23.45 12.63
CA PRO A 506 -1.82 23.69 11.68
C PRO A 506 -1.34 24.39 10.39
N GLU A 507 -0.37 25.31 10.47
CA GLU A 507 0.21 25.95 9.29
C GLU A 507 0.91 24.90 8.40
N VAL A 508 1.64 23.96 9.00
CA VAL A 508 2.29 22.84 8.29
C VAL A 508 1.24 21.92 7.65
N ALA A 509 0.16 21.64 8.37
CA ALA A 509 -0.90 20.72 7.92
C ALA A 509 -1.81 21.31 6.84
N ASP A 510 -2.23 22.57 6.98
CA ASP A 510 -3.26 23.20 6.15
C ASP A 510 -2.68 24.13 5.09
N SER A 511 -1.69 24.97 5.43
CA SER A 511 -1.08 25.90 4.45
C SER A 511 0.06 25.27 3.64
N ARG A 512 0.71 24.22 4.19
CA ARG A 512 1.79 23.46 3.56
C ARG A 512 3.04 24.29 3.16
N THR A 513 3.23 25.48 3.74
CA THR A 513 4.34 26.40 3.41
C THR A 513 5.52 26.33 4.39
N SER A 514 5.31 25.72 5.55
CA SER A 514 6.26 25.78 6.67
C SER A 514 6.65 24.38 7.15
N ALA A 515 7.80 24.29 7.83
CA ALA A 515 8.24 23.11 8.56
C ALA A 515 8.70 23.51 9.98
N VAL A 516 8.39 22.67 10.97
CA VAL A 516 8.58 23.01 12.38
C VAL A 516 9.20 21.84 13.14
N PRO A 517 10.22 22.05 13.99
CA PRO A 517 10.76 21.02 14.84
C PRO A 517 9.84 20.77 16.05
N ILE A 518 9.62 19.49 16.37
CA ILE A 518 8.91 19.04 17.57
C ILE A 518 9.74 18.01 18.32
N ILE A 519 9.37 17.75 19.58
CA ILE A 519 9.96 16.68 20.38
C ILE A 519 9.46 15.32 19.85
N GLU A 520 10.39 14.38 19.62
CA GLU A 520 10.12 13.05 19.07
C GLU A 520 9.00 12.28 19.82
N TYR A 521 8.92 12.40 21.14
CA TYR A 521 7.89 11.74 21.95
C TYR A 521 6.46 12.15 21.58
N PHE A 522 6.27 13.32 20.96
CA PHE A 522 4.95 13.80 20.52
C PHE A 522 4.53 13.38 19.12
N VAL A 523 5.40 12.69 18.36
CA VAL A 523 5.14 12.32 16.96
C VAL A 523 3.81 11.57 16.80
N GLU A 524 3.54 10.55 17.61
CA GLU A 524 2.29 9.78 17.51
C GLU A 524 1.07 10.63 17.85
N VAL A 525 1.17 11.48 18.88
CA VAL A 525 0.08 12.37 19.30
C VAL A 525 -0.25 13.39 18.22
N VAL A 526 0.78 14.01 17.63
CA VAL A 526 0.63 14.98 16.54
C VAL A 526 0.05 14.30 15.30
N ARG A 527 0.52 13.09 14.95
CA ARG A 527 -0.01 12.32 13.82
C ARG A 527 -1.50 12.00 13.99
N SER A 528 -1.92 11.60 15.18
CA SER A 528 -3.34 11.33 15.46
C SER A 528 -4.15 12.62 15.51
N ARG A 529 -3.60 13.74 16.00
CA ARG A 529 -4.36 14.99 16.11
C ARG A 529 -4.61 15.66 14.75
N TYR A 530 -3.65 15.61 13.83
CA TYR A 530 -3.71 16.30 12.53
C TYR A 530 -3.88 15.33 11.37
N PHE A 531 -5.13 14.94 11.11
CA PHE A 531 -5.47 14.02 10.04
C PHE A 531 -6.64 14.54 9.17
N ASP A 532 -6.71 14.03 7.96
CA ASP A 532 -7.74 14.31 6.97
C ASP A 532 -8.86 13.26 7.11
N LEU A 533 -10.06 13.73 7.46
CA LEU A 533 -11.26 12.90 7.66
C LEU A 533 -11.75 12.23 6.37
N GLU A 534 -11.58 12.88 5.21
CA GLU A 534 -12.03 12.35 3.93
C GLU A 534 -11.08 11.27 3.42
N ARG A 535 -9.77 11.56 3.49
CA ARG A 535 -8.73 10.63 3.02
C ARG A 535 -8.33 9.58 4.04
N LYS A 536 -8.75 9.74 5.30
CA LYS A 536 -8.42 8.88 6.46
C LYS A 536 -6.91 8.72 6.66
N ARG A 537 -6.14 9.81 6.53
CA ARG A 537 -4.67 9.84 6.58
C ARG A 537 -4.15 11.07 7.31
N SER A 538 -2.94 11.00 7.87
CA SER A 538 -2.26 12.16 8.47
C SER A 538 -2.04 13.27 7.43
N LYS A 539 -2.25 14.53 7.82
CA LYS A 539 -1.92 15.72 7.00
C LYS A 539 -0.43 16.08 7.04
N VAL A 540 0.26 15.58 8.06
CA VAL A 540 1.68 15.87 8.32
C VAL A 540 2.54 14.61 8.20
N TYR A 541 3.78 14.81 7.82
CA TYR A 541 4.84 13.80 7.77
C TYR A 541 5.98 14.19 8.72
N PHE A 542 6.78 13.23 9.17
CA PHE A 542 7.86 13.45 10.12
C PHE A 542 9.16 12.90 9.55
N ILE A 543 10.19 13.74 9.53
CA ILE A 543 11.55 13.30 9.19
C ILE A 543 12.07 12.51 10.39
N ARG A 544 12.45 11.25 10.17
CA ARG A 544 12.90 10.35 11.24
C ARG A 544 14.26 10.75 11.82
N GLU A 545 15.07 11.41 11.03
CA GLU A 545 16.37 11.89 11.47
C GLU A 545 16.21 13.05 12.47
N SER A 546 16.84 12.93 13.63
CA SER A 546 16.86 14.01 14.63
C SER A 546 17.75 15.16 14.18
N PHE A 547 17.23 16.37 14.22
CA PHE A 547 17.98 17.59 13.94
C PHE A 547 18.99 17.93 15.04
N ILE A 548 18.54 17.88 16.30
CA ILE A 548 19.38 18.10 17.48
C ILE A 548 18.92 17.20 18.62
N GLU A 549 19.90 16.76 19.42
CA GLU A 549 19.69 16.03 20.65
C GLU A 549 20.33 16.80 21.80
N TYR A 550 19.59 16.97 22.90
CA TYR A 550 20.09 17.60 24.12
C TYR A 550 19.44 16.98 25.36
N LEU A 551 20.10 17.14 26.50
CA LEU A 551 19.61 16.66 27.79
C LEU A 551 18.76 17.74 28.47
N THR A 552 17.75 17.29 29.21
CA THR A 552 16.92 18.18 30.02
C THR A 552 16.99 17.84 31.50
N ALA A 553 16.85 18.85 32.35
CA ALA A 553 16.82 18.72 33.79
C ALA A 553 15.92 19.79 34.42
N MET A 554 15.48 19.54 35.64
CA MET A 554 14.96 20.59 36.53
C MET A 554 16.13 21.44 37.03
N ALA A 555 15.83 22.64 37.54
CA ALA A 555 16.86 23.49 38.13
C ALA A 555 16.38 24.17 39.42
N LEU A 556 17.34 24.42 40.29
CA LEU A 556 17.21 25.15 41.54
C LEU A 556 18.19 26.33 41.56
N PRO A 557 17.99 27.29 42.46
CA PRO A 557 19.02 28.24 42.83
C PRO A 557 20.29 27.53 43.30
N LYS A 558 21.47 28.02 42.91
CA LYS A 558 22.77 27.42 43.23
C LYS A 558 23.08 27.44 44.73
N ASN A 559 22.54 28.42 45.44
CA ASN A 559 22.59 28.55 46.90
C ASN A 559 21.54 27.69 47.65
N SER A 560 20.73 26.88 46.94
CA SER A 560 19.66 26.10 47.60
C SER A 560 20.22 24.91 48.40
N PRO A 561 19.92 24.81 49.71
CA PRO A 561 20.32 23.65 50.52
C PRO A 561 19.56 22.37 50.16
N LEU A 562 18.47 22.47 49.39
CA LEU A 562 17.65 21.33 48.99
C LEU A 562 18.26 20.53 47.83
N PHE A 563 19.26 21.10 47.16
CA PHE A 563 19.86 20.52 45.95
C PHE A 563 20.34 19.06 46.12
N PRO A 564 21.12 18.68 47.15
CA PRO A 564 21.61 17.31 47.29
C PRO A 564 20.48 16.28 47.46
N THR A 565 19.44 16.63 48.23
CA THR A 565 18.29 15.74 48.49
C THR A 565 17.42 15.60 47.25
N ILE A 566 17.06 16.71 46.58
CA ILE A 566 16.27 16.67 45.35
C ILE A 566 17.01 15.93 44.24
N ARG A 567 18.34 16.12 44.13
CA ARG A 567 19.18 15.36 43.19
C ARG A 567 19.15 13.86 43.46
N ARG A 568 19.28 13.44 44.72
CA ARG A 568 19.20 12.03 45.11
C ARG A 568 17.82 11.44 44.79
N LEU A 569 16.74 12.15 45.10
CA LEU A 569 15.38 11.71 44.77
C LEU A 569 15.18 11.61 43.26
N THR A 570 15.73 12.55 42.49
CA THR A 570 15.68 12.52 41.03
C THR A 570 16.40 11.30 40.46
N MET A 571 17.61 11.00 40.95
CA MET A 571 18.35 9.78 40.61
C MET A 571 17.54 8.53 40.91
N ASN A 572 16.99 8.43 42.12
CA ASN A 572 16.18 7.29 42.51
C ASN A 572 14.96 7.12 41.59
N CYS A 573 14.31 8.21 41.15
CA CYS A 573 13.18 8.13 40.21
C CYS A 573 13.63 7.65 38.82
N LEU A 574 14.80 8.07 38.36
CA LEU A 574 15.40 7.63 37.11
C LEU A 574 15.74 6.12 37.17
N GLU A 575 16.44 5.69 38.22
CA GLU A 575 16.86 4.30 38.44
C GLU A 575 15.67 3.34 38.61
N ASN A 576 14.62 3.78 39.31
CA ASN A 576 13.37 3.02 39.43
C ASN A 576 12.50 3.05 38.15
N GLY A 577 12.93 3.73 37.09
CA GLY A 577 12.23 3.76 35.81
C GLY A 577 10.97 4.63 35.76
N VAL A 578 10.74 5.51 36.74
CA VAL A 578 9.57 6.42 36.79
C VAL A 578 9.54 7.31 35.55
N VAL A 579 10.69 7.87 35.18
CA VAL A 579 10.82 8.72 33.98
C VAL A 579 10.50 7.94 32.70
N ASN A 580 11.02 6.72 32.58
CA ASN A 580 10.80 5.88 31.40
C ASN A 580 9.32 5.46 31.28
N PHE A 581 8.68 5.16 32.41
CA PHE A 581 7.24 4.89 32.46
C PHE A 581 6.42 6.09 31.99
N GLN A 582 6.71 7.29 32.49
CA GLN A 582 5.99 8.52 32.07
C GLN A 582 6.19 8.82 30.58
N LEU A 583 7.41 8.68 30.05
CA LEU A 583 7.67 8.86 28.62
C LEU A 583 6.96 7.81 27.75
N SER A 584 6.88 6.55 28.21
CA SER A 584 6.12 5.50 27.54
C SER A 584 4.62 5.81 27.52
N LEU A 585 4.09 6.38 28.61
CA LEU A 585 2.68 6.78 28.71
C LEU A 585 2.29 7.81 27.63
N ILE A 586 3.19 8.76 27.29
CA ILE A 586 2.98 9.73 26.21
C ILE A 586 2.78 9.01 24.87
N ARG A 587 3.66 8.05 24.56
CA ARG A 587 3.58 7.25 23.33
C ARG A 587 2.31 6.40 23.29
N HIS A 588 2.01 5.69 24.38
CA HIS A 588 0.80 4.87 24.49
C HIS A 588 -0.48 5.69 24.33
N LYS A 589 -0.53 6.92 24.85
CA LYS A 589 -1.68 7.81 24.68
C LYS A 589 -1.84 8.28 23.24
N GLY A 590 -0.75 8.51 22.51
CA GLY A 590 -0.78 8.72 21.06
C GLY A 590 -1.40 7.53 20.32
N VAL A 591 -0.93 6.32 20.62
CA VAL A 591 -1.47 5.07 20.05
C VAL A 591 -2.94 4.87 20.41
N LEU A 592 -3.36 5.16 21.65
CA LEU A 592 -4.76 5.07 22.07
C LEU A 592 -5.65 6.06 21.31
N LEU A 593 -5.18 7.29 21.06
CA LEU A 593 -5.90 8.25 20.24
C LEU A 593 -6.02 7.75 18.78
N GLN A 594 -4.97 7.14 18.26
CA GLN A 594 -5.01 6.49 16.95
C GLN A 594 -6.03 5.35 16.92
N ILE A 595 -6.00 4.43 17.90
CA ILE A 595 -6.97 3.33 18.01
C ILE A 595 -8.40 3.85 18.14
N ALA A 596 -8.63 4.91 18.92
CA ALA A 596 -9.95 5.52 19.06
C ALA A 596 -10.44 6.07 17.71
N GLN A 597 -9.56 6.68 16.91
CA GLN A 597 -9.87 7.15 15.57
C GLN A 597 -10.12 6.00 14.59
N ASN A 598 -9.32 4.94 14.66
CA ASN A 598 -9.52 3.72 13.86
C ASN A 598 -10.87 3.06 14.18
N ARG A 599 -11.22 2.96 15.47
CA ARG A 599 -12.52 2.46 15.94
C ARG A 599 -13.67 3.32 15.44
N ASN A 600 -13.51 4.64 15.42
CA ASN A 600 -14.46 5.58 14.83
C ASN A 600 -14.46 5.57 13.28
N ARG A 601 -13.66 4.69 12.65
CA ARG A 601 -13.46 4.57 11.20
C ARG A 601 -12.96 5.85 10.53
N THR A 602 -12.36 6.77 11.31
CA THR A 602 -11.83 8.05 10.81
C THR A 602 -10.38 7.94 10.34
N LEU A 603 -9.64 6.93 10.80
CA LEU A 603 -8.25 6.68 10.40
C LEU A 603 -8.14 5.24 9.86
N ARG A 604 -7.27 5.03 8.85
CA ARG A 604 -7.14 3.75 8.13
C ARG A 604 -5.90 3.02 8.62
N ASP A 605 -6.08 1.85 9.25
CA ASP A 605 -4.98 1.02 9.76
C ASP A 605 -4.28 0.20 8.69
N GLU A 606 -5.00 -0.20 7.65
CA GLU A 606 -4.42 -1.04 6.61
C GLU A 606 -3.66 -0.20 5.59
N PRO A 607 -2.41 -0.58 5.23
CA PRO A 607 -1.78 -0.02 4.04
C PRO A 607 -2.76 -0.25 2.88
N PRO A 608 -3.03 0.77 2.05
CA PRO A 608 -3.92 0.58 0.92
C PRO A 608 -3.47 -0.64 0.13
N ALA A 609 -4.41 -1.49 -0.31
CA ALA A 609 -4.12 -2.56 -1.26
C ALA A 609 -3.16 -2.00 -2.32
N ARG A 610 -2.00 -2.64 -2.50
CA ARG A 610 -0.91 -2.10 -3.32
C ARG A 610 -1.45 -1.86 -4.73
N ARG A 611 -1.72 -0.60 -5.05
CA ARG A 611 -2.21 -0.16 -6.35
C ARG A 611 -0.99 0.21 -7.18
N VAL A 612 -0.76 -0.52 -8.25
CA VAL A 612 0.20 -0.09 -9.27
C VAL A 612 -0.49 0.97 -10.10
N ASN A 613 -0.01 2.22 -10.01
CA ASN A 613 -0.55 3.29 -10.83
C ASN A 613 -0.11 3.06 -12.29
N LEU A 614 -1.09 2.89 -13.19
CA LEU A 614 -0.85 2.67 -14.62
C LEU A 614 -0.07 3.84 -15.25
N PHE A 615 -0.17 5.03 -14.67
CA PHE A 615 0.58 6.22 -15.10
C PHE A 615 2.10 6.00 -15.09
N ASN A 616 2.62 5.17 -14.17
CA ASN A 616 4.04 4.84 -14.11
C ASN A 616 4.51 4.05 -15.35
N MET A 617 3.57 3.46 -16.13
CA MET A 617 3.84 2.73 -17.37
C MET A 617 3.63 3.55 -18.64
N ARG A 618 3.30 4.85 -18.54
CA ARG A 618 2.94 5.70 -19.70
C ARG A 618 3.96 5.64 -20.85
N ILE A 619 5.25 5.68 -20.54
CA ILE A 619 6.31 5.70 -21.56
C ILE A 619 6.33 4.37 -22.34
N VAL A 620 6.10 3.25 -21.66
CA VAL A 620 5.99 1.92 -22.30
C VAL A 620 4.83 1.89 -23.27
N PHE A 621 3.67 2.43 -22.87
CA PHE A 621 2.50 2.53 -23.76
C PHE A 621 2.77 3.43 -24.97
N PHE A 622 3.42 4.59 -24.77
CA PHE A 622 3.79 5.47 -25.88
C PHE A 622 4.71 4.77 -26.88
N VAL A 623 5.77 4.11 -26.41
CA VAL A 623 6.70 3.35 -27.26
C VAL A 623 5.97 2.25 -28.02
N TYR A 624 5.10 1.50 -27.34
CA TYR A 624 4.32 0.43 -27.95
C TYR A 624 3.38 0.96 -29.06
N ILE A 625 2.65 2.05 -28.81
CA ILE A 625 1.74 2.66 -29.79
C ILE A 625 2.53 3.14 -31.02
N VAL A 626 3.67 3.80 -30.81
CA VAL A 626 4.53 4.27 -31.91
C VAL A 626 5.04 3.10 -32.74
N MET A 627 5.53 2.02 -32.10
CA MET A 627 6.00 0.83 -32.82
C MET A 627 4.89 0.18 -33.64
N ASN A 628 3.67 0.09 -33.10
CA ASN A 628 2.52 -0.46 -33.83
C ASN A 628 2.11 0.44 -35.01
N ALA A 629 2.15 1.77 -34.83
CA ALA A 629 1.86 2.70 -35.92
C ALA A 629 2.87 2.58 -37.07
N ILE A 630 4.16 2.40 -36.76
CA ILE A 630 5.19 2.14 -37.77
C ILE A 630 4.92 0.81 -38.48
N CYS A 631 4.65 -0.26 -37.72
CA CYS A 631 4.34 -1.57 -38.26
C CYS A 631 3.10 -1.56 -39.18
N TYR A 632 2.03 -0.88 -38.74
CA TYR A 632 0.81 -0.70 -39.52
C TYR A 632 1.06 0.02 -40.84
N ASN A 633 1.83 1.10 -40.83
CA ASN A 633 2.17 1.81 -42.06
C ASN A 633 2.94 0.90 -43.03
N MET A 634 3.90 0.12 -42.54
CA MET A 634 4.63 -0.85 -43.37
C MET A 634 3.73 -1.95 -43.92
N LEU A 635 2.84 -2.52 -43.10
CA LEU A 635 1.88 -3.55 -43.53
C LEU A 635 0.84 -3.00 -44.52
N SER A 636 0.41 -1.74 -44.37
CA SER A 636 -0.56 -1.13 -45.28
C SER A 636 0.03 -0.94 -46.69
N MET A 637 1.33 -0.62 -46.78
CA MET A 637 2.04 -0.50 -48.06
C MET A 637 2.19 -1.85 -48.78
N ASP A 638 2.33 -2.96 -48.04
CA ASP A 638 2.36 -4.31 -48.61
C ASP A 638 0.96 -4.87 -48.95
N CYS A 639 -0.07 -4.50 -48.18
CA CYS A 639 -1.44 -5.00 -48.37
C CYS A 639 -2.17 -4.40 -49.58
N THR A 640 -1.79 -3.20 -50.04
CA THR A 640 -2.37 -2.59 -51.25
C THR A 640 -2.16 -3.42 -52.53
N ASN A 641 -1.25 -4.39 -52.54
CA ASN A 641 -0.94 -5.23 -53.70
C ASN A 641 -1.70 -6.58 -53.80
N LYS A 642 -2.52 -6.98 -52.82
CA LYS A 642 -3.26 -8.27 -52.86
C LYS A 642 -4.73 -8.13 -52.46
N ARG A 643 -5.56 -7.56 -53.35
CA ARG A 643 -6.94 -7.19 -53.03
C ARG A 643 -7.95 -8.35 -52.91
N GLN A 644 -7.66 -9.60 -53.26
CA GLN A 644 -8.66 -10.69 -53.19
C GLN A 644 -8.04 -12.07 -52.93
N SER A 645 -7.65 -12.37 -51.69
CA SER A 645 -7.29 -13.74 -51.28
C SER A 645 -8.51 -14.50 -50.76
N ARG A 646 -8.76 -15.73 -51.24
CA ARG A 646 -9.83 -16.61 -50.75
C ARG A 646 -9.76 -16.82 -49.22
N VAL A 647 -8.55 -16.75 -48.66
CA VAL A 647 -8.30 -16.83 -47.21
C VAL A 647 -8.82 -15.59 -46.47
N ALA A 648 -8.70 -14.40 -47.05
CA ALA A 648 -9.19 -13.16 -46.43
C ALA A 648 -10.72 -13.16 -46.34
N VAL A 649 -11.42 -13.61 -47.39
CA VAL A 649 -12.88 -13.75 -47.38
C VAL A 649 -13.33 -14.80 -46.35
N ALA A 650 -12.65 -15.95 -46.26
CA ALA A 650 -12.94 -16.95 -45.23
C ALA A 650 -12.70 -16.41 -43.80
N MET A 651 -11.67 -15.58 -43.61
CA MET A 651 -11.37 -14.92 -42.33
C MET A 651 -12.47 -13.93 -41.93
N VAL A 652 -13.02 -13.17 -42.87
CA VAL A 652 -14.16 -12.27 -42.62
C VAL A 652 -15.39 -13.03 -42.17
N VAL A 653 -15.71 -14.15 -42.83
CA VAL A 653 -16.82 -15.02 -42.43
C VAL A 653 -16.56 -15.60 -41.03
N TYR A 654 -15.33 -16.04 -40.75
CA TYR A 654 -14.91 -16.51 -39.42
C TYR A 654 -15.15 -15.44 -38.34
N ILE A 655 -14.66 -14.21 -38.54
CA ILE A 655 -14.83 -13.12 -37.56
C ILE A 655 -16.32 -12.80 -37.35
N SER A 656 -17.11 -12.81 -38.41
CA SER A 656 -18.55 -12.52 -38.34
C SER A 656 -19.31 -13.57 -37.52
N LEU A 657 -19.01 -14.87 -37.74
CA LEU A 657 -19.58 -15.96 -36.96
C LEU A 657 -19.08 -15.97 -35.51
N PHE A 658 -17.81 -15.62 -35.28
CA PHE A 658 -17.26 -15.43 -33.94
C PHE A 658 -18.01 -14.35 -33.16
N LEU A 659 -18.19 -13.16 -33.75
CA LEU A 659 -18.89 -12.05 -33.10
C LEU A 659 -20.37 -12.35 -32.83
N ASP A 660 -21.04 -13.06 -33.74
CA ASP A 660 -22.44 -13.48 -33.56
C ASP A 660 -22.60 -14.38 -32.32
N ASN A 661 -21.72 -15.38 -32.18
CA ASN A 661 -21.74 -16.32 -31.06
C ASN A 661 -21.18 -15.73 -29.76
N MET A 662 -20.29 -14.74 -29.86
CA MET A 662 -19.85 -13.96 -28.70
C MET A 662 -20.99 -13.09 -28.16
N LEU A 663 -21.75 -12.38 -29.02
CA LEU A 663 -22.91 -11.61 -28.57
C LEU A 663 -24.01 -12.52 -27.97
N LEU A 664 -24.20 -13.72 -28.52
CA LEU A 664 -25.16 -14.72 -28.00
C LEU A 664 -24.88 -15.08 -26.53
N THR A 665 -23.62 -15.25 -26.16
CA THR A 665 -23.20 -15.81 -24.87
C THR A 665 -22.79 -14.77 -23.84
N VAL A 666 -22.30 -13.59 -24.26
CA VAL A 666 -21.92 -12.48 -23.37
C VAL A 666 -23.08 -12.01 -22.49
N ILE A 667 -24.30 -12.10 -23.01
CA ILE A 667 -25.51 -11.66 -22.32
C ILE A 667 -25.99 -12.65 -21.25
N VAL A 668 -25.67 -13.95 -21.36
CA VAL A 668 -26.11 -14.99 -20.43
C VAL A 668 -25.72 -14.70 -18.96
N PRO A 669 -24.45 -14.38 -18.62
CA PRO A 669 -24.07 -14.07 -17.24
C PRO A 669 -24.64 -12.73 -16.74
N ILE A 670 -25.06 -11.84 -17.63
CA ILE A 670 -25.55 -10.49 -17.30
C ILE A 670 -27.07 -10.51 -17.06
N LEU A 671 -27.80 -11.37 -17.77
CA LEU A 671 -29.26 -11.35 -17.89
C LEU A 671 -30.04 -11.44 -16.56
N PRO A 672 -29.66 -12.30 -15.57
CA PRO A 672 -30.39 -12.39 -14.30
C PRO A 672 -30.39 -11.07 -13.51
N ASP A 673 -29.21 -10.46 -13.34
CA ASP A 673 -29.07 -9.16 -12.68
C ASP A 673 -29.84 -8.06 -13.44
N TYR A 674 -29.84 -8.15 -14.77
CA TYR A 674 -30.49 -7.17 -15.64
C TYR A 674 -32.03 -7.20 -15.53
N LEU A 675 -32.64 -8.36 -15.26
CA LEU A 675 -34.09 -8.50 -15.10
C LEU A 675 -34.59 -8.14 -13.70
N VAL A 676 -33.80 -8.46 -12.67
CA VAL A 676 -34.10 -8.12 -11.27
C VAL A 676 -34.13 -6.60 -11.07
N GLN A 677 -33.26 -5.85 -11.76
CA GLN A 677 -33.27 -4.39 -11.74
C GLN A 677 -34.57 -3.76 -12.29
N PHE A 678 -35.34 -4.48 -13.10
CA PHE A 678 -36.59 -3.96 -13.67
C PHE A 678 -37.83 -4.29 -12.85
N HIS A 679 -37.80 -5.34 -12.02
CA HIS A 679 -38.95 -5.77 -11.20
C HIS A 679 -38.93 -5.21 -9.77
N ALA A 680 -37.79 -4.73 -9.27
CA ALA A 680 -37.68 -4.17 -7.93
C ALA A 680 -37.47 -2.64 -7.95
N ASN A 681 -38.44 -1.87 -7.44
CA ASN A 681 -38.29 -0.44 -7.10
C ASN A 681 -37.37 -0.25 -5.87
N VAL A 682 -36.18 -0.84 -5.88
CA VAL A 682 -35.23 -0.80 -4.77
C VAL A 682 -33.95 -0.10 -5.22
N PRO A 683 -33.46 0.91 -4.48
CA PRO A 683 -32.25 1.64 -4.85
C PRO A 683 -31.03 0.69 -4.94
N ALA A 684 -30.20 0.90 -5.97
CA ALA A 684 -29.07 0.04 -6.33
C ALA A 684 -28.08 -0.25 -5.17
N SER A 685 -28.01 0.63 -4.16
CA SER A 685 -27.16 0.46 -2.97
C SER A 685 -27.65 -0.62 -1.99
N VAL A 686 -28.94 -0.96 -1.99
CA VAL A 686 -29.53 -1.99 -1.12
C VAL A 686 -29.47 -3.37 -1.78
N ILE A 687 -29.53 -3.42 -3.12
CA ILE A 687 -29.46 -4.66 -3.91
C ILE A 687 -28.08 -5.34 -3.75
N TYR A 688 -26.98 -4.56 -3.81
CA TYR A 688 -25.62 -5.11 -3.64
C TYR A 688 -25.35 -5.73 -2.26
N LYS A 689 -26.00 -5.19 -1.21
CA LYS A 689 -25.85 -5.70 0.17
C LYS A 689 -26.71 -6.93 0.44
N ASN A 690 -27.95 -6.95 -0.04
CA ASN A 690 -28.88 -8.05 0.26
C ASN A 690 -28.66 -9.28 -0.64
N PHE A 691 -28.16 -9.12 -1.87
CA PHE A 691 -27.84 -10.27 -2.73
C PHE A 691 -26.54 -10.98 -2.33
N SER A 692 -25.68 -10.32 -1.53
CA SER A 692 -24.53 -10.97 -0.89
C SER A 692 -24.94 -11.80 0.35
N LEU A 693 -26.16 -11.61 0.87
CA LEU A 693 -26.62 -12.24 2.10
C LEU A 693 -27.49 -13.49 1.89
N HIS A 694 -28.00 -13.74 0.68
CA HIS A 694 -28.98 -14.82 0.45
C HIS A 694 -28.39 -16.21 0.15
N TYR A 695 -27.06 -16.37 0.22
CA TYR A 695 -26.37 -17.64 -0.07
C TYR A 695 -25.26 -17.99 0.94
N VAL A 696 -25.54 -17.78 2.23
CA VAL A 696 -24.79 -18.44 3.32
C VAL A 696 -25.70 -19.49 3.96
N PRO A 697 -25.56 -20.80 3.66
CA PRO A 697 -26.18 -21.81 4.48
C PRO A 697 -25.42 -21.88 5.81
N LYS A 698 -26.17 -21.72 6.91
CA LYS A 698 -25.92 -22.22 8.28
C LYS A 698 -24.49 -22.72 8.56
N LEU A 699 -23.69 -21.87 9.20
CA LEU A 699 -22.66 -22.35 10.14
C LEU A 699 -22.47 -21.36 11.29
N ILE A 700 -23.48 -21.21 12.15
CA ILE A 700 -23.29 -20.69 13.51
C ILE A 700 -24.14 -21.54 14.45
N GLY A 701 -23.54 -22.60 14.96
CA GLY A 701 -23.78 -23.03 16.34
C GLY A 701 -22.59 -22.54 17.16
N ALA A 702 -22.90 -21.96 18.32
CA ALA A 702 -22.00 -21.52 19.41
C ALA A 702 -21.71 -20.00 19.54
N VAL A 703 -22.50 -19.40 20.45
CA VAL A 703 -22.12 -18.46 21.53
C VAL A 703 -22.26 -16.93 21.29
N SER A 704 -23.26 -16.39 22.02
CA SER A 704 -23.52 -15.06 22.63
C SER A 704 -22.40 -13.99 22.57
N ASP A 705 -22.63 -12.67 22.41
CA ASP A 705 -23.75 -11.79 22.78
C ASP A 705 -23.73 -10.50 21.94
N GLY A 706 -24.92 -9.89 21.71
CA GLY A 706 -25.06 -8.48 21.28
C GLY A 706 -25.91 -8.22 20.04
N MET A 707 -27.21 -8.52 20.09
CA MET A 707 -28.16 -8.35 18.99
C MET A 707 -28.73 -6.91 18.92
N VAL A 708 -28.63 -6.26 17.75
CA VAL A 708 -29.55 -5.18 17.31
C VAL A 708 -30.57 -5.81 16.38
N ILE A 709 -31.82 -5.91 16.83
CA ILE A 709 -32.95 -6.45 16.07
C ILE A 709 -33.43 -5.39 15.07
N VAL A 710 -33.32 -5.69 13.77
CA VAL A 710 -34.19 -5.09 12.74
C VAL A 710 -35.05 -6.24 12.21
N GLN A 711 -36.35 -6.21 12.50
CA GLN A 711 -37.32 -7.19 12.01
C GLN A 711 -37.45 -7.09 10.47
N PRO A 712 -37.35 -8.20 9.72
CA PRO A 712 -37.89 -8.27 8.37
C PRO A 712 -39.34 -8.77 8.44
N THR A 713 -40.30 -7.89 8.14
CA THR A 713 -41.67 -8.30 7.85
C THR A 713 -41.71 -9.06 6.51
N ASN A 714 -42.19 -10.30 6.58
CA ASN A 714 -42.58 -11.24 5.54
C ASN A 714 -41.45 -11.98 4.78
N PRO A 715 -41.40 -13.33 4.81
CA PRO A 715 -40.53 -14.09 3.92
C PRO A 715 -41.01 -13.94 2.47
N PRO A 716 -40.12 -13.73 1.48
CA PRO A 716 -40.52 -13.75 0.10
C PRO A 716 -41.02 -15.16 -0.24
N THR A 717 -42.22 -15.21 -0.79
CA THR A 717 -42.92 -16.44 -1.17
C THR A 717 -42.16 -17.10 -2.32
N ASP A 718 -41.82 -18.40 -2.23
CA ASP A 718 -41.08 -19.20 -3.23
C ASP A 718 -41.63 -19.10 -4.68
N ARG A 719 -42.85 -18.57 -4.87
CA ARG A 719 -43.49 -18.38 -6.18
C ARG A 719 -42.85 -17.32 -7.07
N THR A 720 -42.06 -16.38 -6.55
CA THR A 720 -41.49 -15.28 -7.36
C THR A 720 -40.27 -15.71 -8.19
N ILE A 721 -39.48 -16.69 -7.73
CA ILE A 721 -38.27 -17.14 -8.43
C ILE A 721 -38.63 -18.03 -9.64
N GLU A 722 -39.70 -18.82 -9.55
CA GLU A 722 -40.14 -19.68 -10.66
C GLU A 722 -40.77 -18.87 -11.81
N GLN A 723 -41.45 -17.76 -11.53
CA GLN A 723 -41.98 -16.84 -12.56
C GLN A 723 -40.88 -16.07 -13.32
N GLU A 724 -39.73 -15.81 -12.69
CA GLU A 724 -38.57 -15.17 -13.35
C GLU A 724 -37.91 -16.08 -14.39
N ASN A 725 -37.91 -17.41 -14.17
CA ASN A 725 -37.33 -18.40 -15.09
C ASN A 725 -38.02 -18.43 -16.47
N GLY A 726 -39.36 -18.29 -16.50
CA GLY A 726 -40.12 -18.25 -17.76
C GLY A 726 -39.76 -17.03 -18.62
N SER A 727 -39.56 -15.86 -18.00
CA SER A 727 -39.22 -14.62 -18.70
C SER A 727 -37.80 -14.63 -19.27
N ILE A 728 -36.85 -15.26 -18.58
CA ILE A 728 -35.48 -15.52 -19.06
C ILE A 728 -35.51 -16.47 -20.25
N GLY A 729 -36.27 -17.57 -20.15
CA GLY A 729 -36.41 -18.57 -21.22
C GLY A 729 -36.98 -17.98 -22.51
N ILE A 730 -38.02 -17.15 -22.40
CA ILE A 730 -38.61 -16.44 -23.56
C ILE A 730 -37.59 -15.49 -24.19
N LEU A 731 -36.87 -14.71 -23.39
CA LEU A 731 -35.89 -13.75 -23.90
C LEU A 731 -34.68 -14.43 -24.59
N LEU A 732 -34.25 -15.59 -24.11
CA LEU A 732 -33.24 -16.42 -24.77
C LEU A 732 -33.78 -17.05 -26.07
N GLY A 733 -35.04 -17.52 -26.06
CA GLY A 733 -35.67 -18.19 -27.21
C GLY A 733 -36.02 -17.27 -28.39
N VAL A 734 -36.31 -15.98 -28.15
CA VAL A 734 -36.74 -15.02 -29.20
C VAL A 734 -35.71 -14.86 -30.31
N LYS A 735 -34.40 -14.87 -29.99
CA LYS A 735 -33.34 -14.83 -31.00
C LYS A 735 -33.48 -16.00 -31.98
N ALA A 736 -33.63 -17.22 -31.45
CA ALA A 736 -33.76 -18.43 -32.24
C ALA A 736 -35.09 -18.46 -33.01
N LEU A 737 -36.18 -17.95 -32.43
CA LEU A 737 -37.48 -17.86 -33.09
C LEU A 737 -37.45 -16.91 -34.29
N VAL A 738 -36.87 -15.72 -34.15
CA VAL A 738 -36.73 -14.77 -35.26
C VAL A 738 -35.79 -15.33 -36.33
N GLN A 739 -34.69 -15.97 -35.92
CA GLN A 739 -33.78 -16.65 -36.86
C GLN A 739 -34.49 -17.77 -37.64
N LEU A 740 -35.34 -18.57 -36.97
CA LEU A 740 -36.14 -19.63 -37.59
C LEU A 740 -37.03 -19.10 -38.73
N VAL A 741 -37.70 -17.97 -38.50
CA VAL A 741 -38.57 -17.30 -39.50
C VAL A 741 -37.73 -16.63 -40.60
N ALA A 742 -36.58 -16.05 -40.25
CA ALA A 742 -35.72 -15.34 -41.20
C ALA A 742 -34.94 -16.28 -42.14
N ASN A 743 -34.55 -17.48 -41.70
CA ASN A 743 -33.74 -18.42 -42.50
C ASN A 743 -34.35 -18.73 -43.89
N PRO A 744 -35.64 -19.12 -44.03
CA PRO A 744 -36.34 -19.27 -45.32
C PRO A 744 -36.22 -18.06 -46.25
N LEU A 745 -36.40 -16.87 -45.68
CA LEU A 745 -36.40 -15.60 -46.42
C LEU A 745 -34.99 -15.28 -46.92
N VAL A 746 -33.98 -15.46 -46.07
CA VAL A 746 -32.58 -15.20 -46.40
C VAL A 746 -32.10 -16.15 -47.50
N GLY A 747 -32.29 -17.47 -47.36
CA GLY A 747 -31.79 -18.42 -48.37
C GLY A 747 -32.57 -18.38 -49.70
N SER A 748 -33.77 -17.79 -49.74
CA SER A 748 -34.43 -17.42 -51.01
C SER A 748 -33.89 -16.09 -51.55
N GLY A 749 -33.61 -15.13 -50.65
CA GLY A 749 -33.05 -13.82 -50.96
C GLY A 749 -31.63 -13.86 -51.52
N THR A 750 -30.83 -14.88 -51.19
CA THR A 750 -29.47 -15.06 -51.74
C THR A 750 -29.45 -15.20 -53.25
N VAL A 751 -30.53 -15.71 -53.86
CA VAL A 751 -30.65 -15.81 -55.33
C VAL A 751 -30.73 -14.42 -55.97
N ARG A 752 -31.30 -13.44 -55.27
CA ARG A 752 -31.49 -12.07 -55.77
C ARG A 752 -30.36 -11.11 -55.38
N PHE A 753 -29.80 -11.27 -54.19
CA PHE A 753 -28.86 -10.31 -53.60
C PHE A 753 -27.40 -10.84 -53.50
N GLY A 754 -27.15 -12.09 -53.86
CA GLY A 754 -25.87 -12.76 -53.62
C GLY A 754 -25.62 -13.00 -52.12
N TYR A 755 -24.44 -13.49 -51.77
CA TYR A 755 -24.08 -13.82 -50.37
C TYR A 755 -23.45 -12.65 -49.61
N CYS A 756 -22.69 -11.77 -50.28
CA CYS A 756 -21.93 -10.70 -49.61
C CYS A 756 -22.84 -9.62 -49.01
N ILE A 757 -23.87 -9.16 -49.74
CA ILE A 757 -24.78 -8.09 -49.29
C ILE A 757 -25.54 -8.51 -48.02
N PRO A 758 -26.16 -9.71 -47.96
CA PRO A 758 -26.77 -10.18 -46.72
C PRO A 758 -25.79 -10.32 -45.54
N ILE A 759 -24.55 -10.78 -45.74
CA ILE A 759 -23.56 -10.89 -44.64
C ILE A 759 -23.24 -9.52 -44.04
N THR A 760 -23.03 -8.51 -44.88
CA THR A 760 -22.79 -7.12 -44.44
C THR A 760 -24.02 -6.56 -43.73
N PHE A 761 -25.22 -6.81 -44.25
CA PHE A 761 -26.47 -6.46 -43.58
C PHE A 761 -26.61 -7.16 -42.21
N GLY A 762 -26.24 -8.43 -42.11
CA GLY A 762 -26.27 -9.19 -40.86
C GLY A 762 -25.30 -8.64 -39.82
N THR A 763 -24.09 -8.26 -40.24
CA THR A 763 -23.07 -7.66 -39.37
C THR A 763 -23.49 -6.26 -38.90
N PHE A 764 -24.17 -5.49 -39.75
CA PHE A 764 -24.79 -4.23 -39.35
C PHE A 764 -25.90 -4.42 -38.31
N ASN A 765 -26.77 -5.44 -38.48
CA ASN A 765 -27.78 -5.77 -37.47
C ASN A 765 -27.13 -6.21 -36.15
N LEU A 766 -26.00 -6.93 -36.19
CA LEU A 766 -25.25 -7.31 -35.00
C LEU A 766 -24.66 -6.09 -34.25
N LEU A 767 -24.16 -5.10 -34.99
CA LEU A 767 -23.73 -3.81 -34.45
C LEU A 767 -24.91 -3.07 -33.79
N LEU A 768 -26.05 -2.99 -34.48
CA LEU A 768 -27.25 -2.32 -33.97
C LEU A 768 -27.78 -3.02 -32.71
N ALA A 769 -27.87 -4.35 -32.70
CA ALA A 769 -28.26 -5.12 -31.53
C ALA A 769 -27.32 -4.86 -30.35
N SER A 770 -26.01 -4.85 -30.57
CA SER A 770 -25.00 -4.56 -29.54
C SER A 770 -25.17 -3.14 -28.95
N LEU A 771 -25.45 -2.14 -29.78
CA LEU A 771 -25.72 -0.77 -29.29
C LEU A 771 -27.01 -0.70 -28.48
N ILE A 772 -28.09 -1.36 -28.92
CA ILE A 772 -29.36 -1.40 -28.18
C ILE A 772 -29.18 -2.14 -26.84
N PHE A 773 -28.37 -3.21 -26.77
CA PHE A 773 -28.03 -3.86 -25.50
C PHE A 773 -27.22 -2.95 -24.56
N GLY A 774 -26.29 -2.16 -25.10
CA GLY A 774 -25.48 -1.23 -24.30
C GLY A 774 -26.30 -0.08 -23.70
N PHE A 775 -27.24 0.48 -24.48
CA PHE A 775 -28.06 1.63 -24.07
C PHE A 775 -29.44 1.25 -23.51
N GLY A 776 -29.85 -0.01 -23.65
CA GLY A 776 -31.16 -0.50 -23.23
C GLY A 776 -31.42 -0.34 -21.73
N THR A 777 -32.64 0.05 -21.38
CA THR A 777 -33.08 0.26 -20.00
C THR A 777 -34.44 -0.38 -19.72
N SER A 778 -34.95 -1.22 -20.63
CA SER A 778 -36.25 -1.88 -20.50
C SER A 778 -36.22 -3.31 -21.02
N TYR A 779 -37.10 -4.17 -20.50
CA TYR A 779 -37.30 -5.54 -21.03
C TYR A 779 -37.61 -5.54 -22.53
N THR A 780 -38.44 -4.59 -22.98
CA THR A 780 -38.80 -4.41 -24.40
C THR A 780 -37.58 -4.07 -25.26
N SER A 781 -36.63 -3.26 -24.76
CA SER A 781 -35.40 -2.96 -25.50
C SER A 781 -34.50 -4.20 -25.68
N LEU A 782 -34.42 -5.07 -24.67
CA LEU A 782 -33.69 -6.34 -24.77
C LEU A 782 -34.35 -7.32 -25.72
N PHE A 783 -35.69 -7.40 -25.67
CA PHE A 783 -36.48 -8.23 -26.56
C PHE A 783 -36.25 -7.81 -28.02
N VAL A 784 -36.31 -6.51 -28.32
CA VAL A 784 -36.05 -5.96 -29.65
C VAL A 784 -34.60 -6.20 -30.08
N ALA A 785 -33.63 -6.01 -29.19
CA ALA A 785 -32.22 -6.29 -29.48
C ALA A 785 -31.98 -7.78 -29.82
N ARG A 786 -32.62 -8.71 -29.09
CA ARG A 786 -32.57 -10.15 -29.37
C ARG A 786 -33.23 -10.51 -30.71
N ALA A 787 -34.33 -9.86 -31.05
CA ALA A 787 -34.99 -10.06 -32.34
C ALA A 787 -34.09 -9.60 -33.51
N ILE A 788 -33.49 -8.41 -33.40
CA ILE A 788 -32.54 -7.88 -34.39
C ILE A 788 -31.31 -8.78 -34.50
N HIS A 789 -30.81 -9.29 -33.37
CA HIS A 789 -29.71 -10.26 -33.34
C HIS A 789 -30.08 -11.56 -34.08
N GLY A 790 -31.29 -12.09 -33.88
CA GLY A 790 -31.79 -13.27 -34.60
C GLY A 790 -31.83 -13.07 -36.12
N LEU A 791 -32.28 -11.91 -36.57
CA LEU A 791 -32.28 -11.54 -38.00
C LEU A 791 -30.84 -11.45 -38.55
N GLY A 792 -29.92 -10.81 -37.82
CA GLY A 792 -28.52 -10.71 -38.20
C GLY A 792 -27.84 -12.08 -38.29
N SER A 793 -28.09 -12.95 -37.30
CA SER A 793 -27.55 -14.32 -37.23
C SER A 793 -28.03 -15.18 -38.40
N ALA A 794 -29.29 -15.05 -38.84
CA ALA A 794 -29.79 -15.73 -40.04
C ALA A 794 -28.99 -15.34 -41.29
N CYS A 795 -28.75 -14.04 -41.49
CA CYS A 795 -27.99 -13.53 -42.62
C CYS A 795 -26.52 -14.02 -42.62
N ILE A 796 -25.84 -13.94 -41.48
CA ILE A 796 -24.44 -14.35 -41.34
C ILE A 796 -24.31 -15.88 -41.47
N GLY A 797 -25.16 -16.65 -40.79
CA GLY A 797 -25.10 -18.11 -40.76
C GLY A 797 -25.36 -18.76 -42.12
N VAL A 798 -26.44 -18.36 -42.80
CA VAL A 798 -26.79 -18.91 -44.13
C VAL A 798 -25.78 -18.49 -45.19
N CYS A 799 -25.53 -17.19 -45.30
CA CYS A 799 -24.73 -16.66 -46.40
C CYS A 799 -23.23 -16.88 -46.16
N GLY A 800 -22.76 -16.86 -44.91
CA GLY A 800 -21.36 -17.14 -44.57
C GLY A 800 -20.96 -18.56 -44.95
N MET A 801 -21.77 -19.55 -44.57
CA MET A 801 -21.50 -20.95 -44.94
C MET A 801 -21.65 -21.20 -46.45
N SER A 802 -22.64 -20.57 -47.09
CA SER A 802 -22.82 -20.65 -48.55
C SER A 802 -21.66 -20.01 -49.32
N LEU A 803 -21.12 -18.88 -48.83
CA LEU A 803 -19.98 -18.19 -49.42
C LEU A 803 -18.72 -19.05 -49.31
N VAL A 804 -18.45 -19.65 -48.14
CA VAL A 804 -17.31 -20.58 -47.97
C VAL A 804 -17.46 -21.83 -48.85
N ALA A 805 -18.69 -22.35 -49.00
CA ALA A 805 -18.98 -23.47 -49.91
C ALA A 805 -18.64 -23.13 -51.37
N GLN A 806 -18.97 -21.91 -51.79
CA GLN A 806 -18.70 -21.42 -53.15
C GLN A 806 -17.21 -21.12 -53.37
N LEU A 807 -16.50 -20.58 -52.37
CA LEU A 807 -15.08 -20.22 -52.50
C LEU A 807 -14.15 -21.44 -52.61
N TYR A 808 -14.51 -22.55 -51.97
CA TYR A 808 -13.71 -23.77 -51.92
C TYR A 808 -14.45 -24.90 -52.63
N THR A 809 -14.16 -25.09 -53.91
CA THR A 809 -14.77 -26.15 -54.74
C THR A 809 -14.16 -27.54 -54.48
N GLU A 810 -12.92 -27.59 -53.98
CA GLU A 810 -12.21 -28.84 -53.67
C GLU A 810 -12.79 -29.50 -52.41
N PRO A 811 -13.33 -30.75 -52.45
CA PRO A 811 -14.08 -31.33 -51.34
C PRO A 811 -13.27 -31.53 -50.05
N ASP A 812 -12.00 -31.94 -50.14
CA ASP A 812 -11.11 -32.10 -48.97
C ASP A 812 -10.78 -30.75 -48.31
N ARG A 813 -10.42 -29.73 -49.12
CA ARG A 813 -10.17 -28.38 -48.61
C ARG A 813 -11.43 -27.71 -48.10
N ARG A 814 -12.57 -27.91 -48.77
CA ARG A 814 -13.89 -27.42 -48.35
C ARG A 814 -14.27 -27.97 -47.00
N SER A 815 -14.14 -29.29 -46.79
CA SER A 815 -14.42 -29.94 -45.50
C SER A 815 -13.54 -29.39 -44.39
N LYS A 816 -12.24 -29.21 -44.65
CA LYS A 816 -11.31 -28.60 -43.68
C LYS A 816 -11.66 -27.15 -43.35
N VAL A 817 -11.87 -26.31 -44.36
CA VAL A 817 -12.11 -24.87 -44.16
C VAL A 817 -13.48 -24.61 -43.54
N MET A 818 -14.53 -25.35 -43.95
CA MET A 818 -15.84 -25.28 -43.31
C MET A 818 -15.78 -25.69 -41.84
N GLY A 819 -15.03 -26.76 -41.52
CA GLY A 819 -14.77 -27.14 -40.13
C GLY A 819 -14.10 -26.02 -39.32
N THR A 820 -13.05 -25.41 -39.87
CA THR A 820 -12.39 -24.24 -39.25
C THR A 820 -13.33 -23.05 -39.07
N VAL A 821 -14.15 -22.72 -40.07
CA VAL A 821 -15.12 -21.61 -40.02
C VAL A 821 -16.22 -21.86 -38.99
N LEU A 822 -16.73 -23.09 -38.87
CA LEU A 822 -17.64 -23.49 -37.80
C LEU A 822 -16.98 -23.39 -36.41
N GLY A 823 -15.66 -23.63 -36.33
CA GLY A 823 -14.86 -23.40 -35.13
C GLY A 823 -14.93 -21.96 -34.61
N ALA A 824 -15.26 -20.97 -35.45
CA ALA A 824 -15.49 -19.60 -35.00
C ALA A 824 -16.65 -19.50 -34.01
N MET A 825 -17.70 -20.31 -34.19
CA MET A 825 -18.84 -20.37 -33.27
C MET A 825 -18.37 -20.84 -31.89
N ALA A 826 -17.55 -21.89 -31.85
CA ALA A 826 -16.98 -22.44 -30.62
C ALA A 826 -16.08 -21.42 -29.88
N VAL A 827 -15.23 -20.69 -30.62
CA VAL A 827 -14.40 -19.63 -30.01
C VAL A 827 -15.27 -18.48 -29.51
N GLY A 828 -16.33 -18.12 -30.23
CA GLY A 828 -17.28 -17.07 -29.81
C GLY A 828 -17.94 -17.39 -28.48
N VAL A 829 -18.44 -18.62 -28.32
CA VAL A 829 -19.01 -19.14 -27.07
C VAL A 829 -17.97 -19.20 -25.96
N LEU A 830 -16.77 -19.73 -26.25
CA LEU A 830 -15.66 -19.87 -25.30
C LEU A 830 -15.22 -18.52 -24.71
N VAL A 831 -15.13 -17.49 -25.55
CA VAL A 831 -14.72 -16.14 -25.16
C VAL A 831 -15.88 -15.36 -24.54
N GLY A 832 -17.11 -15.57 -25.02
CA GLY A 832 -18.25 -14.75 -24.64
C GLY A 832 -18.67 -14.90 -23.18
N TYR A 833 -18.76 -16.13 -22.65
CA TYR A 833 -19.16 -16.32 -21.23
C TYR A 833 -18.18 -15.64 -20.24
N PRO A 834 -16.85 -15.84 -20.32
CA PRO A 834 -15.92 -15.18 -19.40
C PRO A 834 -15.84 -13.67 -19.65
N PHE A 835 -15.85 -13.23 -20.91
CA PHE A 835 -15.77 -11.81 -21.25
C PHE A 835 -16.96 -11.04 -20.71
N GLY A 836 -18.19 -11.54 -20.88
CA GLY A 836 -19.41 -10.90 -20.40
C GLY A 836 -19.39 -10.69 -18.88
N GLY A 837 -19.03 -11.73 -18.12
CA GLY A 837 -18.95 -11.65 -16.65
C GLY A 837 -17.87 -10.67 -16.15
N ILE A 838 -16.65 -10.76 -16.69
CA ILE A 838 -15.52 -9.93 -16.25
C ILE A 838 -15.73 -8.46 -16.63
N ALA A 839 -16.12 -8.18 -17.88
CA ALA A 839 -16.31 -6.81 -18.34
C ALA A 839 -17.47 -6.11 -17.61
N TYR A 840 -18.53 -6.86 -17.26
CA TYR A 840 -19.63 -6.37 -16.45
C TYR A 840 -19.18 -6.00 -15.02
N GLU A 841 -18.36 -6.83 -14.37
CA GLU A 841 -17.88 -6.58 -13.00
C GLU A 841 -16.93 -5.37 -12.92
N ILE A 842 -16.07 -5.18 -13.91
CA ILE A 842 -15.04 -4.12 -13.89
C ILE A 842 -15.61 -2.74 -14.26
N ALA A 843 -16.45 -2.68 -15.31
CA ALA A 843 -16.83 -1.42 -15.96
C ALA A 843 -18.35 -1.21 -16.06
N GLY A 844 -19.14 -2.11 -15.47
CA GLY A 844 -20.59 -2.01 -15.39
C GLY A 844 -21.33 -2.42 -16.66
N LYS A 845 -22.65 -2.21 -16.65
CA LYS A 845 -23.63 -2.81 -17.58
C LYS A 845 -23.33 -2.65 -19.08
N ALA A 846 -22.82 -1.49 -19.50
CA ALA A 846 -22.75 -1.13 -20.91
C ALA A 846 -21.43 -1.55 -21.58
N ALA A 847 -20.40 -1.83 -20.78
CA ALA A 847 -19.04 -2.07 -21.28
C ALA A 847 -18.90 -3.30 -22.20
N PRO A 848 -19.47 -4.48 -21.88
CA PRO A 848 -19.34 -5.65 -22.76
C PRO A 848 -19.93 -5.41 -24.16
N PHE A 849 -21.06 -4.71 -24.21
CA PHE A 849 -21.79 -4.42 -25.45
C PHE A 849 -21.13 -3.32 -26.28
N HIS A 850 -20.55 -2.30 -25.65
CA HIS A 850 -19.77 -1.28 -26.37
C HIS A 850 -18.52 -1.84 -27.02
N VAL A 851 -17.81 -2.75 -26.34
CA VAL A 851 -16.64 -3.43 -26.94
C VAL A 851 -17.08 -4.28 -28.14
N LEU A 852 -18.17 -5.04 -28.01
CA LEU A 852 -18.75 -5.80 -29.11
C LEU A 852 -19.18 -4.89 -30.27
N ALA A 853 -19.76 -3.73 -30.00
CA ALA A 853 -20.11 -2.75 -31.02
C ALA A 853 -18.87 -2.24 -31.77
N VAL A 854 -17.77 -1.93 -31.08
CA VAL A 854 -16.51 -1.53 -31.73
C VAL A 854 -15.95 -2.65 -32.61
N LEU A 855 -15.96 -3.90 -32.12
CA LEU A 855 -15.51 -5.06 -32.89
C LEU A 855 -16.38 -5.33 -34.13
N CYS A 856 -17.70 -5.20 -34.00
CA CYS A 856 -18.63 -5.30 -35.14
C CYS A 856 -18.40 -4.17 -36.15
N GLY A 857 -18.15 -2.94 -35.70
CA GLY A 857 -17.80 -1.82 -36.55
C GLY A 857 -16.49 -2.04 -37.31
N ALA A 858 -15.46 -2.55 -36.63
CA ALA A 858 -14.19 -2.91 -37.26
C ALA A 858 -14.37 -4.04 -38.30
N ASN A 859 -15.18 -5.05 -38.00
CA ASN A 859 -15.49 -6.12 -38.95
C ASN A 859 -16.29 -5.60 -40.15
N LEU A 860 -17.19 -4.63 -39.97
CA LEU A 860 -17.92 -3.99 -41.07
C LEU A 860 -16.98 -3.21 -42.00
N VAL A 861 -15.98 -2.51 -41.44
CA VAL A 861 -14.92 -1.85 -42.21
C VAL A 861 -14.09 -2.89 -42.97
N LEU A 862 -13.72 -4.00 -42.32
CA LEU A 862 -12.99 -5.09 -42.95
C LEU A 862 -13.79 -5.69 -44.13
N GLN A 863 -15.09 -5.94 -43.92
CA GLN A 863 -16.02 -6.41 -44.94
C GLN A 863 -16.11 -5.43 -46.11
N TYR A 864 -16.19 -4.12 -45.85
CA TYR A 864 -16.22 -3.11 -46.91
C TYR A 864 -14.96 -3.14 -47.79
N PHE A 865 -13.78 -3.38 -47.21
CA PHE A 865 -12.53 -3.44 -47.96
C PHE A 865 -12.30 -4.78 -48.67
N GLN A 866 -12.81 -5.89 -48.14
CA GLN A 866 -12.48 -7.26 -48.60
C GLN A 866 -13.60 -7.94 -49.38
N LEU A 867 -14.87 -7.64 -49.08
CA LEU A 867 -16.02 -8.12 -49.82
C LEU A 867 -16.34 -7.09 -50.90
N ASP A 868 -16.16 -7.48 -52.17
CA ASP A 868 -16.46 -6.59 -53.30
C ASP A 868 -17.98 -6.45 -53.45
N LEU A 869 -18.55 -5.45 -52.77
CA LEU A 869 -19.98 -5.11 -52.82
C LEU A 869 -20.44 -4.68 -54.24
N SER A 870 -19.49 -4.45 -55.17
CA SER A 870 -19.75 -3.95 -56.52
C SER A 870 -20.11 -5.03 -57.56
N SER A 871 -19.94 -6.32 -57.25
CA SER A 871 -20.20 -7.44 -58.18
C SER A 871 -21.70 -7.68 -58.50
N TYR A 872 -22.61 -6.85 -58.00
CA TYR A 872 -24.02 -6.85 -58.43
C TYR A 872 -24.21 -6.39 -59.90
N ARG A 873 -23.18 -5.80 -60.55
CA ARG A 873 -23.32 -5.15 -61.86
C ARG A 873 -23.18 -6.05 -63.10
N TYR A 874 -22.92 -7.36 -62.98
CA TYR A 874 -22.78 -8.21 -64.19
C TYR A 874 -24.09 -8.85 -64.69
N ILE A 875 -25.18 -8.85 -63.89
CA ILE A 875 -26.46 -9.50 -64.28
C ILE A 875 -27.31 -8.64 -65.24
N ASN A 876 -27.05 -7.33 -65.37
CA ASN A 876 -27.87 -6.44 -66.20
C ASN A 876 -27.20 -5.95 -67.51
N LEU A 877 -26.09 -6.55 -67.95
CA LEU A 877 -25.31 -6.10 -69.12
C LEU A 877 -25.10 -7.17 -70.19
N LEU A 878 -26.06 -8.08 -70.40
CA LEU A 878 -26.15 -8.79 -71.67
C LEU A 878 -27.09 -8.02 -72.62
N PRO A 879 -26.69 -7.79 -73.90
CA PRO A 879 -27.54 -7.10 -74.86
C PRO A 879 -28.82 -7.91 -75.06
N ARG A 880 -29.95 -7.22 -74.93
CA ARG A 880 -31.24 -7.72 -75.41
C ARG A 880 -31.24 -7.63 -76.92
N ASP A 881 -30.63 -8.60 -77.60
CA ASP A 881 -30.76 -8.71 -79.05
C ASP A 881 -32.11 -9.34 -79.39
N SER A 882 -32.92 -8.51 -80.05
CA SER A 882 -34.17 -8.82 -80.69
C SER A 882 -33.93 -9.66 -81.95
N SER A 883 -34.34 -10.92 -81.97
CA SER A 883 -35.00 -11.58 -83.12
C SER A 883 -35.23 -13.08 -82.87
N SER A 884 -36.31 -13.58 -83.47
CA SER A 884 -36.70 -15.00 -83.68
C SER A 884 -37.50 -15.74 -82.59
N THR A 885 -38.83 -15.63 -82.74
CA THR A 885 -39.83 -16.71 -82.86
C THR A 885 -39.89 -17.87 -81.85
N ASN A 886 -41.00 -17.85 -81.08
CA ASN A 886 -41.88 -18.97 -80.70
C ASN A 886 -41.31 -20.40 -80.67
N THR A 887 -40.82 -20.81 -79.50
CA THR A 887 -40.97 -22.20 -79.02
C THR A 887 -40.93 -22.24 -77.50
N THR A 888 -42.04 -22.72 -76.91
CA THR A 888 -42.20 -23.26 -75.55
C THR A 888 -41.36 -22.66 -74.41
N ARG A 889 -42.03 -21.83 -73.58
CA ARG A 889 -41.64 -21.57 -72.19
C ARG A 889 -41.56 -22.88 -71.40
N SER A 890 -40.42 -23.56 -71.39
CA SER A 890 -40.05 -24.47 -70.31
C SER A 890 -39.35 -23.64 -69.24
N GLY A 891 -39.98 -23.57 -68.07
CA GLY A 891 -39.58 -22.66 -67.01
C GLY A 891 -38.17 -22.93 -66.50
N MET A 892 -37.36 -21.87 -66.48
CA MET A 892 -36.20 -21.73 -65.60
C MET A 892 -36.67 -22.09 -64.17
N ARG A 893 -36.43 -23.33 -63.74
CA ARG A 893 -36.84 -23.82 -62.41
C ARG A 893 -35.98 -23.09 -61.37
N ARG A 894 -36.53 -21.99 -60.89
CA ARG A 894 -36.18 -21.27 -59.67
C ARG A 894 -35.74 -22.30 -58.61
N ALA A 895 -34.53 -22.16 -58.06
CA ALA A 895 -34.06 -22.99 -56.96
C ALA A 895 -35.05 -22.86 -55.78
N THR A 896 -35.98 -23.79 -55.73
CA THR A 896 -37.05 -23.85 -54.74
C THR A 896 -36.55 -24.82 -53.67
N TRP A 897 -36.82 -24.58 -52.40
CA TRP A 897 -36.30 -25.44 -51.32
C TRP A 897 -37.07 -26.77 -51.21
N TRP A 898 -38.21 -26.85 -51.90
CA TRP A 898 -39.11 -28.01 -51.93
C TRP A 898 -38.48 -29.31 -52.45
N PRO A 899 -37.72 -29.34 -53.57
CA PRO A 899 -37.05 -30.54 -54.06
C PRO A 899 -35.91 -31.00 -53.15
N LEU A 900 -35.29 -30.09 -52.40
CA LEU A 900 -34.23 -30.41 -51.44
C LEU A 900 -34.81 -31.08 -50.18
N LEU A 901 -35.95 -30.60 -49.69
CA LEU A 901 -36.70 -31.23 -48.58
C LEU A 901 -37.29 -32.60 -48.96
N SER A 902 -37.42 -32.90 -50.25
CA SER A 902 -37.91 -34.21 -50.73
C SER A 902 -36.82 -35.30 -50.71
N ASN A 903 -35.54 -34.95 -50.51
CA ASN A 903 -34.46 -35.92 -50.43
C ASN A 903 -34.38 -36.54 -49.02
N PRO A 904 -34.58 -37.87 -48.88
CA PRO A 904 -34.57 -38.53 -47.57
C PRO A 904 -33.20 -38.44 -46.87
N LEU A 905 -32.09 -38.37 -47.62
CA LEU A 905 -30.75 -38.31 -47.04
C LEU A 905 -30.43 -36.91 -46.50
N ILE A 906 -30.91 -35.84 -47.15
CA ILE A 906 -30.81 -34.47 -46.63
C ILE A 906 -31.61 -34.36 -45.33
N LEU A 907 -32.83 -34.93 -45.28
CA LEU A 907 -33.65 -34.94 -44.06
C LEU A 907 -33.00 -35.71 -42.91
N VAL A 908 -32.34 -36.84 -43.18
CA VAL A 908 -31.59 -37.61 -42.15
C VAL A 908 -30.39 -36.82 -41.63
N VAL A 909 -29.65 -36.12 -42.50
CA VAL A 909 -28.52 -35.28 -42.09
C VAL A 909 -28.99 -34.09 -41.24
N VAL A 910 -30.04 -33.40 -41.68
CA VAL A 910 -30.64 -32.25 -40.98
C VAL A 910 -31.25 -32.68 -39.64
N GLY A 911 -31.90 -33.84 -39.58
CA GLY A 911 -32.41 -34.42 -38.33
C GLY A 911 -31.29 -34.80 -37.35
N GLY A 912 -30.14 -35.27 -37.86
CA GLY A 912 -28.95 -35.52 -37.04
C GLY A 912 -28.39 -34.26 -36.37
N ILE A 913 -28.33 -33.15 -37.12
CA ILE A 913 -27.92 -31.83 -36.60
C ILE A 913 -28.92 -31.32 -35.56
N TRP A 914 -30.22 -31.47 -35.83
CA TRP A 914 -31.28 -31.04 -34.91
C TRP A 914 -31.20 -31.76 -33.56
N ILE A 915 -31.09 -33.10 -33.58
CA ILE A 915 -31.09 -33.93 -32.37
C ILE A 915 -29.81 -33.74 -31.54
N SER A 916 -28.64 -33.60 -32.19
CA SER A 916 -27.38 -33.32 -31.47
C SER A 916 -27.39 -31.93 -30.84
N THR A 917 -27.86 -30.91 -31.56
CA THR A 917 -27.89 -29.52 -31.09
C THR A 917 -28.90 -29.30 -29.96
N SER A 918 -29.99 -30.08 -29.96
CA SER A 918 -31.00 -30.02 -28.88
C SER A 918 -30.42 -30.33 -27.49
N ALA A 919 -29.33 -31.11 -27.41
CA ALA A 919 -28.62 -31.39 -26.17
C ALA A 919 -28.05 -30.14 -25.52
N MET A 920 -27.34 -29.32 -26.30
CA MET A 920 -26.76 -28.07 -25.79
C MET A 920 -27.84 -27.02 -25.53
N ALA A 921 -28.86 -26.94 -26.39
CA ALA A 921 -29.96 -25.98 -26.25
C ALA A 921 -30.76 -26.14 -24.95
N ILE A 922 -30.91 -27.35 -24.41
CA ILE A 922 -31.55 -27.59 -23.09
C ILE A 922 -30.60 -27.27 -21.94
N LEU A 923 -29.31 -27.57 -22.10
CA LEU A 923 -28.31 -27.37 -21.05
C LEU A 923 -28.06 -25.90 -20.74
N GLU A 924 -28.02 -25.04 -21.75
CA GLU A 924 -27.71 -23.61 -21.59
C GLU A 924 -28.61 -22.90 -20.55
N PRO A 925 -29.96 -23.01 -20.59
CA PRO A 925 -30.83 -22.43 -19.57
C PRO A 925 -30.97 -23.28 -18.30
N CYS A 926 -30.99 -24.61 -18.41
CA CYS A 926 -31.36 -25.48 -17.28
C CYS A 926 -30.18 -25.87 -16.38
N LEU A 927 -28.96 -25.95 -16.92
CA LEU A 927 -27.78 -26.37 -16.17
C LEU A 927 -27.40 -25.40 -15.04
N PRO A 928 -27.33 -24.06 -15.25
CA PRO A 928 -26.99 -23.14 -14.16
C PRO A 928 -27.99 -23.22 -12.99
N ILE A 929 -29.28 -23.36 -13.31
CA ILE A 929 -30.36 -23.49 -12.32
C ILE A 929 -30.18 -24.78 -11.51
N TRP A 930 -29.95 -25.90 -12.19
CA TRP A 930 -29.71 -27.19 -11.53
C TRP A 930 -28.46 -27.14 -10.64
N MET A 931 -27.36 -26.55 -11.12
CA MET A 931 -26.13 -26.39 -10.32
C MET A 931 -26.37 -25.56 -9.05
N ILE A 932 -27.12 -24.46 -9.13
CA ILE A 932 -27.46 -23.63 -7.96
C ILE A 932 -28.23 -24.46 -6.91
N SER A 933 -29.17 -25.29 -7.37
CA SER A 933 -30.01 -26.11 -6.49
C SER A 933 -29.30 -27.30 -5.85
N GLN A 934 -28.38 -27.97 -6.57
CA GLN A 934 -27.77 -29.25 -6.14
C GLN A 934 -26.29 -29.14 -5.73
N LEU A 935 -25.51 -28.27 -6.37
CA LEU A 935 -24.05 -28.19 -6.21
C LEU A 935 -23.57 -26.95 -5.44
N HIS A 936 -24.46 -25.99 -5.17
CA HIS A 936 -24.19 -24.71 -4.50
C HIS A 936 -22.86 -24.02 -4.95
N PRO A 937 -22.68 -23.74 -6.25
CA PRO A 937 -21.47 -23.19 -6.82
C PRO A 937 -21.26 -21.70 -6.48
N LYS A 938 -20.01 -21.25 -6.55
CA LYS A 938 -19.65 -19.82 -6.52
C LYS A 938 -20.15 -19.13 -7.81
N LYS A 939 -20.46 -17.84 -7.77
CA LYS A 939 -21.02 -17.08 -8.93
C LYS A 939 -20.20 -17.23 -10.23
N TRP A 940 -18.87 -17.16 -10.15
CA TRP A 940 -18.00 -17.32 -11.33
C TRP A 940 -18.06 -18.73 -11.94
N GLN A 941 -18.42 -19.75 -11.16
CA GLN A 941 -18.48 -21.13 -11.62
C GLN A 941 -19.66 -21.40 -12.58
N LEU A 942 -20.70 -20.56 -12.56
CA LEU A 942 -21.90 -20.71 -13.39
C LEU A 942 -21.63 -20.51 -14.88
N GLY A 943 -20.75 -19.57 -15.24
CA GLY A 943 -20.36 -19.35 -16.64
C GLY A 943 -19.21 -20.27 -17.08
N THR A 944 -18.29 -20.60 -16.17
CA THR A 944 -17.11 -21.42 -16.52
C THR A 944 -17.43 -22.89 -16.81
N VAL A 945 -18.60 -23.39 -16.40
CA VAL A 945 -19.01 -24.77 -16.65
C VAL A 945 -19.16 -25.10 -18.14
N PHE A 946 -19.39 -24.10 -18.99
CA PHE A 946 -19.52 -24.24 -20.45
C PHE A 946 -18.17 -24.17 -21.21
N ILE A 947 -17.07 -23.85 -20.52
CA ILE A 947 -15.73 -23.77 -21.13
C ILE A 947 -15.27 -25.13 -21.68
N PRO A 948 -15.36 -26.26 -20.95
CA PRO A 948 -14.95 -27.57 -21.46
C PRO A 948 -15.73 -27.97 -22.70
N ASP A 949 -17.04 -27.69 -22.72
CA ASP A 949 -17.91 -27.91 -23.87
C ASP A 949 -17.45 -27.10 -25.09
N SER A 950 -17.19 -25.81 -24.90
CA SER A 950 -16.72 -24.94 -25.99
C SER A 950 -15.34 -25.35 -26.53
N ILE A 951 -14.43 -25.80 -25.66
CA ILE A 951 -13.13 -26.36 -26.05
C ILE A 951 -13.32 -27.65 -26.85
N GLY A 952 -14.18 -28.55 -26.36
CA GLY A 952 -14.53 -29.79 -27.08
C GLY A 952 -15.09 -29.47 -28.46
N TYR A 953 -16.04 -28.55 -28.55
CA TYR A 953 -16.65 -28.11 -29.80
C TYR A 953 -15.61 -27.54 -30.77
N TRP A 954 -14.71 -26.70 -30.30
CA TRP A 954 -13.61 -26.14 -31.10
C TRP A 954 -12.65 -27.21 -31.61
N LEU A 955 -12.28 -28.18 -30.77
CA LEU A 955 -11.42 -29.31 -31.15
C LEU A 955 -12.12 -30.19 -32.19
N GLY A 956 -13.40 -30.48 -32.00
CA GLY A 956 -14.22 -31.24 -32.94
C GLY A 956 -14.26 -30.58 -34.31
N THR A 957 -14.60 -29.29 -34.37
CA THR A 957 -14.80 -28.59 -35.64
C THR A 957 -13.49 -28.36 -36.43
N ASN A 958 -12.39 -28.02 -35.76
CA ASN A 958 -11.13 -27.68 -36.44
C ASN A 958 -10.32 -28.89 -36.91
N PHE A 959 -10.31 -29.98 -36.14
CA PHE A 959 -9.44 -31.13 -36.43
C PHE A 959 -10.17 -32.24 -37.18
N PHE A 960 -11.45 -32.45 -36.91
CA PHE A 960 -12.18 -33.59 -37.49
C PHE A 960 -12.79 -33.30 -38.87
N GLY A 961 -12.71 -32.07 -39.40
CA GLY A 961 -13.19 -31.77 -40.76
C GLY A 961 -12.45 -32.55 -41.87
N SER A 962 -11.12 -32.71 -41.76
CA SER A 962 -10.34 -33.52 -42.72
C SER A 962 -10.42 -35.03 -42.40
N VAL A 963 -10.52 -35.38 -41.11
CA VAL A 963 -10.67 -36.77 -40.66
C VAL A 963 -12.01 -37.36 -41.12
N ALA A 964 -13.10 -36.59 -41.00
CA ALA A 964 -14.44 -36.98 -41.44
C ALA A 964 -14.49 -37.26 -42.94
N TYR A 965 -13.78 -36.48 -43.75
CA TYR A 965 -13.68 -36.74 -45.19
C TYR A 965 -12.93 -38.05 -45.48
N ARG A 966 -11.81 -38.33 -44.79
CA ARG A 966 -10.98 -39.53 -45.02
C ARG A 966 -11.63 -40.84 -44.57
N PHE A 967 -12.32 -40.84 -43.42
CA PHE A 967 -12.91 -42.04 -42.82
C PHE A 967 -14.40 -42.25 -43.15
N GLY A 968 -15.02 -41.27 -43.83
CA GLY A 968 -16.44 -41.25 -44.18
C GLY A 968 -17.28 -40.43 -43.19
N GLN A 969 -17.93 -39.38 -43.70
CA GLN A 969 -18.63 -38.37 -42.89
C GLN A 969 -19.78 -38.96 -42.04
N ILE A 970 -20.56 -39.89 -42.59
CA ILE A 970 -21.67 -40.54 -41.85
C ILE A 970 -21.14 -41.45 -40.73
N ARG A 971 -20.03 -42.18 -40.96
CA ARG A 971 -19.43 -43.08 -39.96
C ARG A 971 -18.86 -42.31 -38.78
N VAL A 972 -18.17 -41.20 -39.07
CA VAL A 972 -17.64 -40.30 -38.03
C VAL A 972 -18.78 -39.65 -37.24
N SER A 973 -19.89 -39.29 -37.90
CA SER A 973 -21.08 -38.75 -37.24
C SER A 973 -21.78 -39.75 -36.31
N ILE A 974 -21.77 -41.05 -36.65
CA ILE A 974 -22.30 -42.13 -35.79
C ILE A 974 -21.54 -42.20 -34.46
N VAL A 975 -20.21 -42.20 -34.52
CA VAL A 975 -19.36 -42.24 -33.31
C VAL A 975 -19.58 -40.98 -32.46
N ALA A 976 -19.69 -39.82 -33.12
CA ALA A 976 -19.92 -38.56 -32.46
C ALA A 976 -21.29 -38.47 -31.76
N LEU A 977 -22.37 -38.98 -32.37
CA LEU A 977 -23.69 -39.03 -31.73
C LEU A 977 -23.76 -40.00 -30.55
N LEU A 978 -23.05 -41.12 -30.59
CA LEU A 978 -22.89 -42.00 -29.41
C LEU A 978 -22.17 -41.27 -28.26
N LEU A 979 -21.17 -40.45 -28.59
CA LEU A 979 -20.46 -39.62 -27.62
C LEU A 979 -21.38 -38.53 -27.02
N VAL A 980 -22.17 -37.84 -27.85
CA VAL A 980 -23.18 -36.85 -27.37
C VAL A 980 -24.19 -37.52 -26.45
N GLY A 981 -24.75 -38.67 -26.86
CA GLY A 981 -25.77 -39.39 -26.09
C GLY A 981 -25.25 -39.92 -24.75
N SER A 982 -24.06 -40.53 -24.73
CA SER A 982 -23.42 -40.98 -23.49
C SER A 982 -23.06 -39.82 -22.55
N SER A 983 -22.58 -38.71 -23.09
CA SER A 983 -22.27 -37.49 -22.31
C SER A 983 -23.51 -36.90 -21.65
N CYS A 984 -24.65 -36.83 -22.35
CA CYS A 984 -25.92 -36.38 -21.79
C CYS A 984 -26.42 -37.24 -20.62
N ILE A 985 -26.21 -38.57 -20.68
CA ILE A 985 -26.60 -39.48 -19.60
C ILE A 985 -25.73 -39.30 -18.35
N LEU A 986 -24.45 -38.94 -18.53
CA LEU A 986 -23.47 -38.79 -17.45
C LEU A 986 -23.57 -37.45 -16.71
N ILE A 987 -23.95 -36.36 -17.37
CA ILE A 987 -24.03 -35.00 -16.77
C ILE A 987 -24.81 -34.95 -15.44
N PRO A 988 -26.03 -35.53 -15.32
CA PRO A 988 -26.81 -35.45 -14.08
C PRO A 988 -26.24 -36.29 -12.93
N SER A 989 -25.21 -37.09 -13.18
CA SER A 989 -24.59 -37.98 -12.19
C SER A 989 -23.37 -37.33 -11.49
N ALA A 990 -23.06 -36.07 -11.82
CA ALA A 990 -21.94 -35.34 -11.24
C ALA A 990 -22.29 -34.74 -9.87
N ASN A 991 -21.50 -35.08 -8.84
CA ASN A 991 -21.66 -34.56 -7.46
C ASN A 991 -20.85 -33.29 -7.18
N THR A 992 -20.03 -32.83 -8.13
CA THR A 992 -19.20 -31.63 -8.00
C THR A 992 -19.11 -30.89 -9.33
N VAL A 993 -18.83 -29.58 -9.28
CA VAL A 993 -18.62 -28.76 -10.50
C VAL A 993 -17.45 -29.28 -11.34
N ALA A 994 -16.39 -29.78 -10.69
CA ALA A 994 -15.26 -30.40 -11.40
C ALA A 994 -15.64 -31.73 -12.08
N GLY A 995 -16.58 -32.48 -11.50
CA GLY A 995 -17.12 -33.71 -12.10
C GLY A 995 -17.88 -33.48 -13.42
N LEU A 996 -18.31 -32.26 -13.71
CA LEU A 996 -18.97 -31.89 -14.96
C LEU A 996 -17.99 -31.69 -16.13
N LEU A 997 -16.68 -31.48 -15.86
CA LEU A 997 -15.70 -31.14 -16.89
C LEU A 997 -15.62 -32.19 -18.01
N LEU A 998 -15.55 -33.48 -17.65
CA LEU A 998 -15.34 -34.56 -18.61
C LEU A 998 -16.60 -34.84 -19.47
N PRO A 999 -17.81 -34.98 -18.90
CA PRO A 999 -19.02 -35.11 -19.70
C PRO A 999 -19.29 -33.89 -20.60
N HIS A 1000 -19.02 -32.67 -20.14
CA HIS A 1000 -19.17 -31.47 -20.97
C HIS A 1000 -18.17 -31.42 -22.12
N LEU A 1001 -16.91 -31.77 -21.89
CA LEU A 1001 -15.91 -31.88 -22.96
C LEU A 1001 -16.33 -32.91 -24.02
N GLY A 1002 -16.85 -34.06 -23.58
CA GLY A 1002 -17.36 -35.12 -24.46
C GLY A 1002 -18.57 -34.66 -25.28
N LEU A 1003 -19.50 -33.93 -24.66
CA LEU A 1003 -20.66 -33.35 -25.32
C LEU A 1003 -20.25 -32.39 -26.45
N GLY A 1004 -19.46 -31.38 -26.12
CA GLY A 1004 -19.02 -30.37 -27.09
C GLY A 1004 -18.18 -30.96 -28.21
N LEU A 1005 -17.26 -31.88 -27.88
CA LEU A 1005 -16.49 -32.63 -28.88
C LEU A 1005 -17.41 -33.40 -29.82
N GLY A 1006 -18.41 -34.10 -29.28
CA GLY A 1006 -19.39 -34.84 -30.07
C GLY A 1006 -20.16 -33.93 -31.03
N ILE A 1007 -20.74 -32.83 -30.54
CA ILE A 1007 -21.47 -31.87 -31.38
C ILE A 1007 -20.55 -31.28 -32.47
N GLY A 1008 -19.29 -30.98 -32.12
CA GLY A 1008 -18.32 -30.40 -33.06
C GLY A 1008 -17.90 -31.33 -34.16
N VAL A 1009 -17.75 -32.61 -33.85
CA VAL A 1009 -17.45 -33.64 -34.85
C VAL A 1009 -18.67 -33.90 -35.75
N VAL A 1010 -19.89 -33.89 -35.20
CA VAL A 1010 -21.12 -33.98 -36.00
C VAL A 1010 -21.19 -32.82 -37.00
N ASP A 1011 -20.96 -31.59 -36.55
CA ASP A 1011 -21.01 -30.41 -37.43
C ASP A 1011 -19.91 -30.43 -38.50
N ALA A 1012 -18.66 -30.73 -38.13
CA ALA A 1012 -17.57 -30.83 -39.10
C ALA A 1012 -17.74 -31.96 -40.12
N ALA A 1013 -18.57 -32.97 -39.83
CA ALA A 1013 -18.84 -34.07 -40.74
C ALA A 1013 -20.09 -33.83 -41.61
N LEU A 1014 -21.21 -33.43 -41.00
CA LEU A 1014 -22.51 -33.32 -41.66
C LEU A 1014 -22.69 -32.02 -42.44
N VAL A 1015 -22.13 -30.90 -41.98
CA VAL A 1015 -22.30 -29.59 -42.62
C VAL A 1015 -21.59 -29.49 -43.98
N PRO A 1016 -20.37 -30.03 -44.17
CA PRO A 1016 -19.76 -30.11 -45.49
C PRO A 1016 -20.40 -31.19 -46.40
N LEU A 1017 -20.96 -32.26 -45.81
CA LEU A 1017 -21.71 -33.30 -46.53
C LEU A 1017 -22.96 -32.71 -47.20
N LEU A 1018 -23.61 -31.72 -46.59
CA LEU A 1018 -24.75 -31.03 -47.22
C LEU A 1018 -24.36 -30.35 -48.55
N ALA A 1019 -23.19 -29.71 -48.63
CA ALA A 1019 -22.72 -29.14 -49.90
C ALA A 1019 -22.43 -30.21 -50.95
N THR A 1020 -21.82 -31.35 -50.58
CA THR A 1020 -21.54 -32.43 -51.54
C THR A 1020 -22.82 -33.08 -52.07
N LEU A 1021 -23.89 -33.16 -51.25
CA LEU A 1021 -25.19 -33.68 -51.67
C LEU A 1021 -25.92 -32.75 -52.65
N VAL A 1022 -25.83 -31.44 -52.44
CA VAL A 1022 -26.37 -30.43 -53.36
C VAL A 1022 -25.67 -30.51 -54.71
N ASP A 1023 -24.34 -30.59 -54.69
CA ASP A 1023 -23.51 -30.73 -55.89
C ASP A 1023 -23.90 -32.00 -56.67
N ALA A 1024 -24.13 -33.11 -55.98
CA ALA A 1024 -24.54 -34.38 -56.59
C ALA A 1024 -25.95 -34.34 -57.20
N GLN A 1025 -26.91 -33.66 -56.56
CA GLN A 1025 -28.29 -33.55 -57.07
C GLN A 1025 -28.43 -32.59 -58.25
N LEU A 1026 -27.73 -31.45 -58.22
CA LEU A 1026 -27.77 -30.45 -59.28
C LEU A 1026 -26.90 -30.87 -60.48
N GLY A 1027 -25.77 -31.56 -60.25
CA GLY A 1027 -24.92 -32.09 -61.33
C GLY A 1027 -25.56 -33.26 -62.08
N GLY A 1028 -26.43 -34.05 -61.44
CA GLY A 1028 -27.10 -35.20 -62.06
C GLY A 1028 -28.18 -34.85 -63.10
N THR A 1029 -28.66 -33.60 -63.14
CA THR A 1029 -29.66 -33.15 -64.13
C THR A 1029 -29.05 -32.51 -65.37
N ALA A 1030 -27.74 -32.25 -65.40
CA ALA A 1030 -27.04 -31.65 -66.53
C ALA A 1030 -26.52 -32.66 -67.58
N HIS A 1031 -26.73 -33.96 -67.39
CA HIS A 1031 -26.17 -35.02 -68.25
C HIS A 1031 -27.15 -35.62 -69.28
N LEU A 1032 -28.28 -34.97 -69.58
CA LEU A 1032 -29.23 -35.42 -70.60
C LEU A 1032 -29.36 -34.48 -71.82
N GLU A 1033 -28.38 -33.61 -72.07
CA GLU A 1033 -28.27 -32.93 -73.37
C GLU A 1033 -26.93 -33.29 -74.02
N GLN A 1034 -27.07 -33.73 -75.27
CA GLN A 1034 -26.08 -34.43 -76.07
C GLN A 1034 -25.18 -33.47 -76.86
N ASP A 1035 -23.98 -33.99 -77.12
CA ASP A 1035 -23.00 -33.66 -78.15
C ASP A 1035 -22.03 -32.48 -77.89
N GLY A 1036 -20.75 -32.81 -78.15
CA GLY A 1036 -19.59 -32.25 -77.49
C GLY A 1036 -18.95 -31.04 -78.13
N GLU A 1037 -18.23 -30.29 -77.29
CA GLU A 1037 -16.92 -29.71 -77.55
C GLU A 1037 -16.34 -29.22 -76.21
N LEU A 1038 -15.06 -29.52 -75.98
CA LEU A 1038 -14.37 -29.28 -74.71
C LEU A 1038 -13.92 -27.81 -74.63
N SER A 1039 -14.69 -26.98 -73.93
CA SER A 1039 -14.26 -25.64 -73.46
C SER A 1039 -14.13 -25.62 -71.93
N PRO A 1040 -12.96 -25.32 -71.36
CA PRO A 1040 -12.74 -25.36 -69.91
C PRO A 1040 -12.99 -23.99 -69.28
N GLU A 1041 -14.21 -23.45 -69.31
CA GLU A 1041 -14.48 -22.15 -68.63
C GLU A 1041 -15.97 -21.86 -68.33
N ALA A 1042 -16.77 -22.88 -68.00
CA ALA A 1042 -18.15 -22.71 -67.55
C ALA A 1042 -18.33 -23.18 -66.09
N SER A 1043 -17.76 -22.43 -65.14
CA SER A 1043 -18.01 -22.60 -63.71
C SER A 1043 -19.32 -21.91 -63.31
N GLY A 1044 -20.46 -22.47 -63.74
CA GLY A 1044 -21.81 -21.96 -63.45
C GLY A 1044 -22.61 -22.90 -62.54
N GLY A 1045 -22.28 -22.93 -61.26
CA GLY A 1045 -23.05 -23.64 -60.21
C GLY A 1045 -23.67 -22.67 -59.19
N GLU A 1046 -24.35 -21.62 -59.65
CA GLU A 1046 -24.46 -20.39 -58.84
C GLU A 1046 -25.63 -20.29 -57.85
N HIS A 1047 -26.61 -21.22 -57.77
CA HIS A 1047 -27.86 -20.92 -57.03
C HIS A 1047 -28.40 -21.99 -56.06
N GLY A 1048 -27.61 -22.98 -55.62
CA GLY A 1048 -28.08 -24.08 -54.75
C GLY A 1048 -27.74 -24.00 -53.25
N TYR A 1049 -26.60 -23.41 -52.87
CA TYR A 1049 -26.09 -23.52 -51.48
C TYR A 1049 -26.91 -22.75 -50.45
N GLY A 1050 -27.43 -21.57 -50.83
CA GLY A 1050 -28.23 -20.73 -49.93
C GLY A 1050 -29.46 -21.45 -49.36
N ALA A 1051 -30.12 -22.30 -50.16
CA ALA A 1051 -31.29 -23.06 -49.73
C ALA A 1051 -30.93 -24.16 -48.73
N VAL A 1052 -29.85 -24.90 -48.95
CA VAL A 1052 -29.48 -26.03 -48.07
C VAL A 1052 -28.88 -25.57 -46.75
N TYR A 1053 -28.03 -24.55 -46.76
CA TYR A 1053 -27.52 -24.00 -45.50
C TYR A 1053 -28.61 -23.33 -44.68
N ALA A 1054 -29.68 -22.88 -45.32
CA ALA A 1054 -30.80 -22.34 -44.60
C ALA A 1054 -31.77 -23.42 -44.07
N ILE A 1055 -31.90 -24.59 -44.71
CA ILE A 1055 -32.52 -25.79 -44.09
C ILE A 1055 -31.72 -26.23 -42.85
N GLN A 1056 -30.38 -26.25 -42.95
CA GLN A 1056 -29.52 -26.56 -41.80
C GLN A 1056 -29.74 -25.55 -40.65
N GLN A 1057 -29.72 -24.25 -40.95
CA GLN A 1057 -29.92 -23.22 -39.92
C GLN A 1057 -31.33 -23.25 -39.33
N ILE A 1058 -32.34 -23.69 -40.09
CA ILE A 1058 -33.68 -23.99 -39.55
C ILE A 1058 -33.58 -25.10 -38.50
N ALA A 1059 -32.91 -26.23 -38.76
CA ALA A 1059 -32.76 -27.30 -37.77
C ALA A 1059 -32.08 -26.84 -36.47
N VAL A 1060 -31.01 -26.04 -36.59
CA VAL A 1060 -30.34 -25.43 -35.42
C VAL A 1060 -31.28 -24.48 -34.68
N SER A 1061 -32.04 -23.65 -35.39
CA SER A 1061 -32.97 -22.68 -34.80
C SER A 1061 -34.18 -23.36 -34.15
N VAL A 1062 -34.66 -24.48 -34.69
CA VAL A 1062 -35.71 -25.33 -34.11
C VAL A 1062 -35.23 -25.90 -32.77
N ALA A 1063 -33.98 -26.38 -32.69
CA ALA A 1063 -33.38 -26.83 -31.43
C ALA A 1063 -33.34 -25.70 -30.38
N TYR A 1064 -32.74 -24.56 -30.72
CA TYR A 1064 -32.58 -23.43 -29.78
C TYR A 1064 -33.88 -22.67 -29.44
N SER A 1065 -34.97 -22.89 -30.16
CA SER A 1065 -36.29 -22.29 -29.83
C SER A 1065 -37.16 -23.24 -29.00
N LEU A 1066 -37.32 -24.50 -29.41
CA LEU A 1066 -38.19 -25.46 -28.71
C LEU A 1066 -37.56 -26.00 -27.43
N ALA A 1067 -36.26 -26.31 -27.46
CA ALA A 1067 -35.65 -27.06 -26.37
C ALA A 1067 -35.56 -26.27 -25.04
N PRO A 1068 -35.27 -24.95 -25.03
CA PRO A 1068 -35.40 -24.11 -23.83
C PRO A 1068 -36.84 -24.00 -23.29
N ILE A 1069 -37.84 -23.91 -24.18
CA ILE A 1069 -39.26 -23.82 -23.78
C ILE A 1069 -39.70 -25.12 -23.12
N VAL A 1070 -39.37 -26.25 -23.74
CA VAL A 1070 -39.66 -27.59 -23.20
C VAL A 1070 -38.89 -27.81 -21.90
N GLY A 1071 -37.61 -27.44 -21.83
CA GLY A 1071 -36.80 -27.56 -20.62
C GLY A 1071 -37.31 -26.70 -19.46
N GLY A 1072 -37.70 -25.45 -19.71
CA GLY A 1072 -38.23 -24.54 -18.68
C GLY A 1072 -39.51 -25.04 -18.02
N GLU A 1073 -40.43 -25.60 -18.79
CA GLU A 1073 -41.73 -26.09 -18.28
C GLU A 1073 -41.67 -27.54 -17.77
N LEU A 1074 -40.88 -28.43 -18.39
CA LEU A 1074 -40.81 -29.84 -17.96
C LEU A 1074 -39.83 -30.07 -16.80
N VAL A 1075 -38.78 -29.27 -16.64
CA VAL A 1075 -37.78 -29.49 -15.56
C VAL A 1075 -38.43 -29.44 -14.16
N PRO A 1076 -39.33 -28.49 -13.85
CA PRO A 1076 -40.05 -28.49 -12.58
C PRO A 1076 -40.96 -29.72 -12.37
N VAL A 1077 -41.52 -30.28 -13.46
CA VAL A 1077 -42.52 -31.37 -13.40
C VAL A 1077 -41.87 -32.76 -13.35
N ILE A 1078 -40.83 -32.99 -14.17
CA ILE A 1078 -40.25 -34.32 -14.45
C ILE A 1078 -38.80 -34.44 -13.91
N GLY A 1079 -38.16 -33.32 -13.59
CA GLY A 1079 -36.80 -33.24 -13.08
C GLY A 1079 -35.72 -33.20 -14.16
N PHE A 1080 -34.67 -32.39 -13.92
CA PHE A 1080 -33.55 -32.17 -14.84
C PHE A 1080 -32.85 -33.47 -15.29
N ALA A 1081 -32.61 -34.41 -14.37
CA ALA A 1081 -31.90 -35.65 -14.67
C ALA A 1081 -32.66 -36.55 -15.65
N THR A 1082 -33.99 -36.61 -15.52
CA THR A 1082 -34.84 -37.44 -16.39
C THR A 1082 -34.84 -36.90 -17.81
N ILE A 1083 -35.00 -35.58 -17.97
CA ILE A 1083 -35.02 -34.92 -19.29
C ILE A 1083 -33.71 -35.15 -20.03
N LEU A 1084 -32.57 -34.90 -19.37
CA LEU A 1084 -31.28 -35.04 -20.03
C LEU A 1084 -30.94 -36.50 -20.38
N ARG A 1085 -31.35 -37.46 -19.54
CA ARG A 1085 -31.22 -38.90 -19.85
C ARG A 1085 -32.10 -39.32 -21.02
N THR A 1086 -33.35 -38.85 -21.10
CA THR A 1086 -34.24 -39.15 -22.23
C THR A 1086 -33.68 -38.60 -23.54
N LEU A 1087 -33.10 -37.40 -23.52
CA LEU A 1087 -32.45 -36.78 -24.67
C LEU A 1087 -31.17 -37.51 -25.09
N GLY A 1088 -30.39 -38.01 -24.13
CA GLY A 1088 -29.24 -38.87 -24.39
C GLY A 1088 -29.62 -40.19 -25.06
N VAL A 1089 -30.70 -40.83 -24.60
CA VAL A 1089 -31.27 -42.02 -25.24
C VAL A 1089 -31.77 -41.72 -26.65
N LEU A 1090 -32.43 -40.59 -26.87
CA LEU A 1090 -32.89 -40.16 -28.19
C LEU A 1090 -31.72 -40.00 -29.19
N ASN A 1091 -30.61 -39.41 -28.74
CA ASN A 1091 -29.38 -39.27 -29.55
C ASN A 1091 -28.80 -40.64 -29.93
N ILE A 1092 -28.78 -41.60 -29.00
CA ILE A 1092 -28.32 -42.98 -29.26
C ILE A 1092 -29.28 -43.71 -30.21
N LEU A 1093 -30.60 -43.57 -30.05
CA LEU A 1093 -31.57 -44.18 -30.96
C LEU A 1093 -31.46 -43.64 -32.38
N TYR A 1094 -31.14 -42.35 -32.55
CA TYR A 1094 -30.94 -41.75 -33.87
C TYR A 1094 -29.73 -42.31 -34.63
N VAL A 1095 -28.76 -42.91 -33.92
CA VAL A 1095 -27.64 -43.63 -34.54
C VAL A 1095 -28.13 -44.78 -35.41
N ALA A 1096 -29.19 -45.48 -35.01
CA ALA A 1096 -29.77 -46.56 -35.81
C ALA A 1096 -30.34 -46.04 -37.14
N VAL A 1097 -30.94 -44.84 -37.14
CA VAL A 1097 -31.47 -44.19 -38.35
C VAL A 1097 -30.35 -43.81 -39.31
N LEU A 1098 -29.27 -43.20 -38.80
CA LEU A 1098 -28.08 -42.86 -39.59
C LEU A 1098 -27.37 -44.10 -40.13
N ALA A 1099 -27.23 -45.15 -39.32
CA ALA A 1099 -26.65 -46.42 -39.74
C ALA A 1099 -27.51 -47.11 -40.83
N CYS A 1100 -28.84 -47.17 -40.68
CA CYS A 1100 -29.74 -47.70 -41.69
C CYS A 1100 -29.66 -46.92 -43.01
N SER A 1101 -29.50 -45.59 -42.98
CA SER A 1101 -29.29 -44.78 -44.18
C SER A 1101 -27.98 -45.13 -44.92
N SER A 1102 -26.93 -45.46 -44.16
CA SER A 1102 -25.65 -45.94 -44.72
C SER A 1102 -25.77 -47.32 -45.37
N PHE A 1103 -26.62 -48.21 -44.85
CA PHE A 1103 -26.85 -49.55 -45.42
C PHE A 1103 -27.81 -49.55 -46.60
N ARG A 1104 -28.86 -48.71 -46.59
CA ARG A 1104 -29.86 -48.62 -47.66
C ARG A 1104 -29.27 -48.06 -48.96
N SER A 1105 -28.23 -47.23 -48.87
CA SER A 1105 -27.43 -46.81 -50.02
C SER A 1105 -26.62 -47.96 -50.67
N CYS A 1106 -26.51 -49.12 -50.00
CA CYS A 1106 -25.85 -50.34 -50.51
C CYS A 1106 -26.86 -51.42 -51.00
N GLY A 1107 -28.16 -51.28 -50.74
CA GLY A 1107 -29.17 -52.30 -51.04
C GLY A 1107 -30.51 -51.69 -51.44
N GLY A 1108 -30.69 -51.41 -52.74
CA GLY A 1108 -31.93 -50.87 -53.31
C GLY A 1108 -31.91 -50.87 -54.85
N THR A 1109 -32.57 -51.88 -55.41
CA THR A 1109 -32.98 -52.19 -56.80
C THR A 1109 -32.98 -51.08 -57.88
N THR A 1110 -32.16 -51.32 -58.92
CA THR A 1110 -32.40 -51.13 -60.37
C THR A 1110 -33.13 -49.85 -60.85
N LEU A 1111 -32.40 -48.73 -60.95
CA LEU A 1111 -32.51 -47.74 -62.06
C LEU A 1111 -31.42 -46.63 -62.03
N LEU A 1112 -30.25 -46.90 -61.46
CA LEU A 1112 -29.05 -46.05 -61.56
C LEU A 1112 -27.80 -46.93 -61.75
N ALA A 1113 -27.78 -47.68 -62.85
CA ALA A 1113 -26.60 -48.41 -63.30
C ALA A 1113 -25.59 -47.39 -63.86
N GLY A 1114 -24.69 -46.90 -62.99
CA GLY A 1114 -23.61 -46.00 -63.40
C GLY A 1114 -22.70 -45.48 -62.28
N SER A 1115 -23.11 -45.57 -61.00
CA SER A 1115 -22.36 -44.92 -59.91
C SER A 1115 -21.90 -45.85 -58.77
N CYS A 1116 -22.18 -47.15 -58.82
CA CYS A 1116 -21.85 -48.06 -57.72
C CYS A 1116 -20.41 -48.65 -57.77
N THR A 1117 -19.59 -48.29 -58.76
CA THR A 1117 -18.21 -48.80 -58.93
C THR A 1117 -17.08 -47.80 -58.61
N LYS A 1118 -17.34 -46.67 -57.93
CA LYS A 1118 -16.29 -45.67 -57.63
C LYS A 1118 -16.15 -45.22 -56.16
N GLN A 1119 -16.70 -45.92 -55.18
CA GLN A 1119 -16.49 -45.58 -53.76
C GLN A 1119 -15.77 -46.63 -52.91
N THR A 1120 -15.31 -47.75 -53.49
CA THR A 1120 -14.46 -48.75 -52.80
C THR A 1120 -13.11 -49.01 -53.47
N ALA A 1121 -12.73 -48.24 -54.49
CA ALA A 1121 -11.39 -48.26 -55.08
C ALA A 1121 -10.90 -46.83 -55.32
N LEU A 1122 -10.39 -46.20 -54.27
CA LEU A 1122 -9.39 -45.14 -54.41
C LEU A 1122 -8.07 -45.70 -53.86
N PRO A 1123 -6.94 -45.50 -54.54
CA PRO A 1123 -5.71 -46.21 -54.25
C PRO A 1123 -5.22 -45.86 -52.84
N LEU A 1124 -4.79 -46.87 -52.09
CA LEU A 1124 -3.76 -46.65 -51.08
C LEU A 1124 -2.65 -45.84 -51.73
N ALA A 1125 -2.36 -44.67 -51.18
CA ALA A 1125 -1.28 -43.81 -51.64
C ALA A 1125 0.07 -44.46 -51.37
N SER A 1126 0.48 -45.35 -52.28
CA SER A 1126 1.86 -45.76 -52.50
C SER A 1126 2.24 -45.37 -53.93
N SER A 1127 2.50 -44.09 -54.16
CA SER A 1127 3.37 -43.60 -55.25
C SER A 1127 3.75 -42.13 -55.04
N GLU A 1128 5.05 -41.95 -54.83
CA GLU A 1128 5.93 -40.79 -55.00
C GLU A 1128 5.45 -39.33 -54.79
N PRO A 1129 6.12 -38.55 -53.92
CA PRO A 1129 5.80 -37.15 -53.64
C PRO A 1129 6.74 -36.19 -54.40
N THR A 1130 6.48 -35.89 -55.67
CA THR A 1130 7.37 -34.98 -56.43
C THR A 1130 6.79 -33.59 -56.73
N SER A 1131 5.47 -33.40 -56.69
CA SER A 1131 4.86 -32.09 -56.99
C SER A 1131 4.54 -31.24 -55.74
N TYR A 1132 4.20 -31.87 -54.61
CA TYR A 1132 3.76 -31.15 -53.39
C TYR A 1132 4.89 -30.45 -52.61
N ARG A 1133 6.15 -30.73 -52.92
CA ARG A 1133 7.32 -30.17 -52.21
C ARG A 1133 7.74 -28.78 -52.71
N ARG A 1134 7.25 -28.32 -53.87
CA ARG A 1134 7.63 -26.99 -54.40
C ARG A 1134 6.88 -25.81 -53.79
N PHE A 1135 5.69 -26.01 -53.23
CA PHE A 1135 4.93 -24.90 -52.65
C PHE A 1135 5.42 -24.53 -51.24
N TYR A 1136 5.76 -25.52 -50.41
CA TYR A 1136 6.31 -25.28 -49.06
C TYR A 1136 7.72 -24.67 -49.06
N ASN A 1137 8.49 -24.83 -50.14
CA ASN A 1137 9.80 -24.20 -50.29
C ASN A 1137 9.75 -22.78 -50.88
N SER A 1138 8.57 -22.25 -51.23
CA SER A 1138 8.40 -20.89 -51.75
C SER A 1138 7.94 -19.88 -50.70
N VAL A 1139 7.72 -20.33 -49.46
CA VAL A 1139 7.37 -19.51 -48.29
C VAL A 1139 8.42 -19.71 -47.18
N GLU A 1140 9.70 -19.88 -47.57
CA GLU A 1140 10.87 -19.71 -46.69
C GLU A 1140 11.55 -18.35 -46.89
#